data_AF-A0A9E0CTA9-F1
#
_entry.id   AF-A0A9E0CTA9-F1
#
_cell.length_a   1.000
_cell.length_b   1.000
_cell.length_c   1.000
_cell.angle_alpha   90.00
_cell.angle_beta   90.00
_cell.angle_gamma   90.00
#
_symmetry.space_group_name_H-M   'P 1'
#
loop_
_entity.id
_entity.type
_entity.pdbx_description
1 polymer ?
#
loop_
_entity_poly.entity_id
_entity_poly.type
_entity_poly.pdbx_seq_one_letter_code
_entity_poly.pdbx_strand_id
1 'polypeptide(L)'
;MTMTFLLTDIEGSTRQWEESPYMSDLVDRHFAVLREAVNDVGGEVFATMGDGIAAAFTSAEAAVHAAISAQLEMPSVGLAVRMGIHTGEVERIDDDFRGRPVNRAARIMAVGHGGQILLSDVSASLVRTGPSPVALTDLGTHRLRDLTDPERVWQVMHPELAEQFPTVRGLDTYSNNLPTQRSSLVGRERDVDRVIGLVKQHRIVTLTGVGGVGKTRLAVQSAADLLSRFANVWFVELAGVADPEDVADAIARTLGAGAMADPLAAAGALLCGEPNLLVVDNCEHVVDSAAAVIDALTADCRDLSVIVTSREALGIDGEHVVAVRSLDSATTAVELFRQRALAAGADVQHMDRSLLEHICRRLDGIPLAIELAAARAATLGVDALVDALDDRFSVLSGGRRRALDRHGTMRATIDWSHRLLAADEQRMFQWLAVFSSGFELDAARHIGAALGIDELAATDHVASLVHKSMVSPEPSPHGVRYRMLETMRAYALEELDARGDRLAAATAHAEWVATLTDLPVETPCTAAVERNSIRLEREADNWRDAVMHAARLGSGDLAGRLCGPPVAYFLLGRHDLADLLLPLLPLCGVDRPSHRRSVLTALINSAAGAAPPELTRARADEVYALDEEEPTGVGRLMKWMTYAWSGEFEAAIEQCLLGANDMRLHETTRDKLLGIAVLGQFSLLEAPDDPDHLIERALTTVARSEVALQRTTCRLGAAWGLAATDPDRSLELVRQALADVPYVPALTRLTLPGSASRLLTRLAPCLAAQGLMEQLDAMPVRRSFVDLIPIFYGTALLHRVGHPSASSALATMTMSRIAPFLSMMDFVDLARQAAAPGSGVSLCELESMVRAGLRDIIASSRDEAVAVGRC
;
A
#
# COMPACT_ATOMS: atom_id res chain seq x y z
N MET A 1 -27.41 10.44 -31.59
CA MET A 1 -28.35 11.50 -32.01
C MET A 1 -27.76 12.86 -31.68
N THR A 2 -28.10 13.92 -32.40
CA THR A 2 -27.58 15.27 -32.11
C THR A 2 -28.48 15.98 -31.13
N MET A 3 -27.92 16.48 -30.03
CA MET A 3 -28.65 17.22 -29.00
C MET A 3 -27.87 18.45 -28.56
N THR A 4 -28.57 19.42 -27.98
CA THR A 4 -27.98 20.59 -27.35
C THR A 4 -28.11 20.49 -25.84
N PHE A 5 -27.04 20.79 -25.13
CA PHE A 5 -26.98 20.75 -23.68
C PHE A 5 -26.80 22.15 -23.11
N LEU A 6 -27.55 22.46 -22.05
CA LEU A 6 -27.40 23.65 -21.20
C LEU A 6 -26.94 23.19 -19.82
N LEU A 7 -25.81 23.71 -19.37
CA LEU A 7 -25.35 23.56 -17.99
C LEU A 7 -25.37 24.90 -17.28
N THR A 8 -25.74 24.89 -16.01
CA THR A 8 -25.78 26.07 -15.14
C THR A 8 -24.99 25.84 -13.86
N ASP A 9 -24.50 26.93 -13.27
CA ASP A 9 -23.82 26.94 -11.99
C ASP A 9 -23.97 28.32 -11.32
N ILE A 10 -23.92 28.38 -9.99
CA ILE A 10 -24.00 29.62 -9.22
C ILE A 10 -22.58 30.15 -8.98
N GLU A 11 -22.29 31.37 -9.40
CA GLU A 11 -20.97 31.97 -9.15
C GLU A 11 -20.76 32.23 -7.65
N GLY A 12 -19.68 31.67 -7.11
CA GLY A 12 -19.29 31.88 -5.71
C GLY A 12 -20.17 31.15 -4.68
N SER A 13 -20.86 30.07 -5.09
CA SER A 13 -21.84 29.38 -4.25
C SER A 13 -21.29 28.94 -2.89
N THR A 14 -20.05 28.42 -2.84
CA THR A 14 -19.40 27.98 -1.58
C THR A 14 -19.32 29.09 -0.53
N ARG A 15 -18.96 30.31 -0.96
CA ARG A 15 -18.90 31.47 -0.05
C ARG A 15 -20.29 31.88 0.42
N GLN A 16 -21.29 31.84 -0.47
CA GLN A 16 -22.66 32.20 -0.12
C GLN A 16 -23.32 31.19 0.83
N TRP A 17 -22.97 29.90 0.71
CA TRP A 17 -23.37 28.85 1.67
C TRP A 17 -22.80 29.08 3.08
N GLU A 18 -21.61 29.66 3.20
CA GLU A 18 -20.99 30.00 4.48
C GLU A 18 -21.52 31.31 5.08
N GLU A 19 -21.83 32.30 4.22
CA GLU A 19 -22.21 33.66 4.64
C GLU A 19 -23.74 33.87 4.80
N SER A 20 -24.58 33.04 4.16
CA SER A 20 -26.04 33.26 4.11
C SER A 20 -26.86 32.10 4.72
N PRO A 21 -27.62 32.34 5.80
CA PRO A 21 -28.49 31.32 6.40
C PRO A 21 -29.74 30.98 5.57
N TYR A 22 -29.99 31.70 4.46
CA TYR A 22 -31.16 31.50 3.59
C TYR A 22 -30.80 30.86 2.24
N MET A 23 -29.58 30.34 2.08
CA MET A 23 -29.10 29.84 0.80
C MET A 23 -29.96 28.69 0.24
N SER A 24 -30.46 27.79 1.11
CA SER A 24 -31.33 26.69 0.69
C SER A 24 -32.60 27.18 -0.02
N ASP A 25 -33.29 28.18 0.54
CA ASP A 25 -34.53 28.74 -0.03
C ASP A 25 -34.28 29.51 -1.34
N LEU A 26 -33.07 30.06 -1.51
CA LEU A 26 -32.65 30.74 -2.74
C LEU A 26 -32.36 29.71 -3.84
N VAL A 27 -31.68 28.61 -3.50
CA VAL A 27 -31.38 27.51 -4.43
C VAL A 27 -32.67 26.80 -4.89
N ASP A 28 -33.65 26.59 -4.01
CA ASP A 28 -34.92 25.97 -4.39
C ASP A 28 -35.72 26.85 -5.37
N ARG A 29 -35.76 28.17 -5.15
CA ARG A 29 -36.36 29.12 -6.09
C ARG A 29 -35.61 29.18 -7.42
N HIS A 30 -34.28 29.17 -7.37
CA HIS A 30 -33.43 29.10 -8.55
C HIS A 30 -33.73 27.86 -9.40
N PHE A 31 -33.85 26.68 -8.77
CA PHE A 31 -34.20 25.45 -9.49
C PHE A 31 -35.61 25.47 -10.06
N ALA A 32 -36.57 26.12 -9.40
CA ALA A 32 -37.93 26.28 -9.93
C ALA A 32 -37.92 27.08 -11.24
N VAL A 33 -37.27 28.25 -11.24
CA VAL A 33 -37.12 29.12 -12.42
C VAL A 33 -36.44 28.39 -13.57
N LEU A 34 -35.34 27.69 -13.29
CA LEU A 34 -34.62 26.93 -14.31
C LEU A 34 -35.46 25.81 -14.92
N ARG A 35 -36.18 25.03 -14.10
CA ARG A 35 -37.01 23.93 -14.59
C ARG A 35 -38.19 24.44 -15.41
N GLU A 36 -38.83 25.53 -14.99
CA GLU A 36 -39.92 26.17 -15.72
C GLU A 36 -39.45 26.63 -17.11
N ALA A 37 -38.36 27.41 -17.16
CA ALA A 37 -37.79 27.89 -18.41
C ALA A 37 -37.34 26.77 -19.37
N VAL A 38 -36.81 25.66 -18.84
CA VAL A 38 -36.44 24.49 -19.65
C VAL A 38 -37.68 23.79 -20.21
N ASN A 39 -38.71 23.60 -19.39
CA ASN A 39 -39.92 22.89 -19.77
C ASN A 39 -40.76 23.65 -20.81
N ASP A 40 -40.82 24.99 -20.71
CA ASP A 40 -41.64 25.84 -21.59
C ASP A 40 -41.25 25.76 -23.07
N VAL A 41 -39.99 25.44 -23.34
CA VAL A 41 -39.45 25.25 -24.70
C VAL A 41 -39.25 23.77 -25.06
N GLY A 42 -39.79 22.85 -24.26
CA GLY A 42 -39.74 21.41 -24.49
C GLY A 42 -38.37 20.77 -24.25
N GLY A 43 -37.55 21.35 -23.37
CA GLY A 43 -36.31 20.74 -22.89
C GLY A 43 -36.55 19.74 -21.75
N GLU A 44 -35.54 18.93 -21.46
CA GLU A 44 -35.56 17.93 -20.40
C GLU A 44 -34.41 18.17 -19.42
N VAL A 45 -34.70 18.40 -18.14
CA VAL A 45 -33.68 18.41 -17.08
C VAL A 45 -33.39 16.97 -16.67
N PHE A 46 -32.18 16.49 -16.97
CA PHE A 46 -31.80 15.09 -16.72
C PHE A 46 -30.88 14.92 -15.51
N ALA A 47 -30.24 16.00 -15.03
CA ALA A 47 -29.43 15.94 -13.81
C ALA A 47 -29.41 17.28 -13.04
N THR A 48 -29.15 17.19 -11.74
CA THR A 48 -28.82 18.31 -10.85
C THR A 48 -27.38 18.15 -10.38
N MET A 49 -26.55 19.17 -10.55
CA MET A 49 -25.11 19.14 -10.29
C MET A 49 -24.74 20.19 -9.26
N GLY A 50 -24.67 19.79 -7.99
CA GLY A 50 -24.45 20.74 -6.88
C GLY A 50 -25.57 21.77 -6.83
N ASP A 51 -25.22 23.03 -7.07
CA ASP A 51 -26.15 24.17 -7.06
C ASP A 51 -26.70 24.55 -8.45
N GLY A 52 -26.48 23.71 -9.48
CA GLY A 52 -26.90 23.95 -10.87
C GLY A 52 -27.61 22.75 -11.52
N ILE A 53 -28.02 22.89 -12.79
CA ILE A 53 -28.72 21.83 -13.53
C ILE A 53 -28.02 21.46 -14.83
N ALA A 54 -28.38 20.27 -15.34
CA ALA A 54 -28.10 19.83 -16.69
C ALA A 54 -29.40 19.58 -17.46
N ALA A 55 -29.58 20.28 -18.58
CA ALA A 55 -30.75 20.16 -19.44
C ALA A 55 -30.35 19.81 -20.88
N ALA A 56 -31.19 19.01 -21.54
CA ALA A 56 -31.03 18.56 -22.92
C ALA A 56 -32.19 19.05 -23.79
N PHE A 57 -31.86 19.45 -25.02
CA PHE A 57 -32.79 20.02 -26.00
C PHE A 57 -32.55 19.41 -27.38
N THR A 58 -33.62 19.31 -28.16
CA THR A 58 -33.55 18.89 -29.57
C THR A 58 -33.11 20.03 -30.50
N SER A 59 -33.13 21.28 -30.03
CA SER A 59 -32.74 22.48 -30.79
C SER A 59 -31.80 23.38 -29.98
N ALA A 60 -30.81 23.96 -30.65
CA ALA A 60 -29.91 24.93 -30.04
C ALA A 60 -30.62 26.25 -29.70
N GLU A 61 -31.60 26.67 -30.50
CA GLU A 61 -32.41 27.86 -30.23
C GLU A 61 -33.26 27.67 -28.97
N ALA A 62 -33.87 26.50 -28.79
CA ALA A 62 -34.66 26.20 -27.60
C ALA A 62 -33.79 26.32 -26.33
N ALA A 63 -32.57 25.76 -26.36
CA ALA A 63 -31.63 25.87 -25.25
C ALA A 63 -31.27 27.35 -24.93
N VAL A 64 -31.06 28.19 -25.95
CA VAL A 64 -30.77 29.61 -25.76
C VAL A 64 -31.98 30.37 -25.23
N HIS A 65 -33.19 30.10 -25.72
CA HIS A 65 -34.41 30.73 -25.23
C HIS A 65 -34.71 30.36 -23.78
N ALA A 66 -34.54 29.09 -23.39
CA ALA A 66 -34.62 28.67 -22.00
C ALA A 66 -33.59 29.43 -21.13
N ALA A 67 -32.34 29.52 -21.61
CA ALA A 67 -31.29 30.22 -20.88
C ALA A 67 -31.61 31.72 -20.69
N ILE A 68 -32.09 32.41 -21.73
CA ILE A 68 -32.50 33.82 -21.65
C ILE A 68 -33.65 33.98 -20.66
N SER A 69 -34.71 33.16 -20.78
CA SER A 69 -35.89 33.23 -19.92
C SER A 69 -35.50 33.04 -18.45
N ALA A 70 -34.70 32.01 -18.16
CA ALA A 70 -34.20 31.78 -16.82
C ALA A 70 -33.34 32.96 -16.31
N GLN A 71 -32.41 33.45 -17.14
CA GLN A 71 -31.48 34.51 -16.74
C GLN A 71 -32.18 35.84 -16.44
N LEU A 72 -33.29 36.15 -17.12
CA LEU A 72 -34.12 37.34 -16.87
C LEU A 72 -34.81 37.31 -15.51
N GLU A 73 -35.13 36.11 -14.99
CA GLU A 73 -35.77 35.94 -13.69
C GLU A 73 -34.77 35.81 -12.53
N MET A 74 -33.52 35.43 -12.79
CA MET A 74 -32.48 35.26 -11.75
C MET A 74 -32.25 36.48 -10.83
N PRO A 75 -32.35 37.75 -11.29
CA PRO A 75 -32.28 38.91 -10.41
C PRO A 75 -33.35 38.91 -9.29
N SER A 76 -34.53 38.33 -9.53
CA SER A 76 -35.60 38.21 -8.52
C SER A 76 -35.28 37.16 -7.44
N VAL A 77 -34.46 36.16 -7.80
CA VAL A 77 -33.94 35.16 -6.88
C VAL A 77 -32.74 35.71 -6.10
N GLY A 78 -31.98 36.64 -6.68
CA GLY A 78 -30.81 37.25 -6.04
C GLY A 78 -29.53 36.41 -6.18
N LEU A 79 -29.49 35.49 -7.15
CA LEU A 79 -28.35 34.61 -7.43
C LEU A 79 -27.75 34.92 -8.80
N ALA A 80 -26.41 34.96 -8.86
CA ALA A 80 -25.67 35.19 -10.09
C ALA A 80 -25.33 33.83 -10.73
N VAL A 81 -26.08 33.47 -11.78
CA VAL A 81 -25.96 32.16 -12.45
C VAL A 81 -25.20 32.31 -13.74
N ARG A 82 -24.21 31.45 -13.97
CA ARG A 82 -23.49 31.34 -15.24
C ARG A 82 -24.00 30.14 -16.03
N MET A 83 -24.07 30.27 -17.35
CA MET A 83 -24.67 29.26 -18.23
C MET A 83 -23.78 28.94 -19.43
N GLY A 84 -23.70 27.66 -19.81
CA GLY A 84 -22.93 27.21 -20.98
C GLY A 84 -23.70 26.24 -21.86
N ILE A 85 -23.65 26.47 -23.18
CA ILE A 85 -24.42 25.73 -24.19
C ILE A 85 -23.51 25.11 -25.25
N HIS A 86 -23.70 23.81 -25.50
CA HIS A 86 -23.01 23.10 -26.59
C HIS A 86 -23.90 22.07 -27.29
N THR A 87 -23.76 21.96 -28.61
CA THR A 87 -24.48 21.03 -29.47
C THR A 87 -23.52 19.99 -30.05
N GLY A 88 -23.86 18.71 -29.89
CA GLY A 88 -23.03 17.62 -30.39
C GLY A 88 -23.76 16.28 -30.47
N GLU A 89 -23.09 15.29 -31.05
CA GLU A 89 -23.61 13.91 -31.10
C GLU A 89 -23.43 13.20 -29.77
N VAL A 90 -24.52 12.58 -29.29
CA VAL A 90 -24.57 11.86 -28.02
C VAL A 90 -25.22 10.48 -28.19
N GLU A 91 -24.77 9.54 -27.35
CA GLU A 91 -25.42 8.26 -27.09
C GLU A 91 -26.20 8.36 -25.79
N ARG A 92 -27.49 7.98 -25.81
CA ARG A 92 -28.32 7.90 -24.60
C ARG A 92 -28.12 6.53 -23.99
N ILE A 93 -27.72 6.49 -22.71
CA ILE A 93 -27.58 5.27 -21.93
C ILE A 93 -28.59 5.38 -20.80
N ASP A 94 -29.62 4.51 -20.82
CA ASP A 94 -30.79 4.58 -19.94
C ASP A 94 -31.51 5.96 -20.02
N ASP A 95 -31.73 6.63 -18.88
CA ASP A 95 -32.33 7.97 -18.75
C ASP A 95 -31.27 9.09 -18.53
N ASP A 96 -29.99 8.83 -18.83
CA ASP A 96 -28.89 9.79 -18.65
C ASP A 96 -28.15 10.09 -19.96
N PHE A 97 -27.55 11.28 -20.03
CA PHE A 97 -26.71 11.71 -21.14
C PHE A 97 -25.26 11.80 -20.67
N ARG A 98 -24.43 10.86 -21.11
CA ARG A 98 -22.99 10.85 -20.81
C ARG A 98 -22.19 10.94 -22.10
N GLY A 99 -21.23 11.86 -22.15
CA GLY A 99 -20.34 11.96 -23.30
C GLY A 99 -19.68 13.32 -23.48
N ARG A 100 -18.90 13.40 -24.55
CA ARG A 100 -18.10 14.58 -24.93
C ARG A 100 -18.93 15.89 -25.01
N PRO A 101 -20.18 15.90 -25.50
CA PRO A 101 -20.95 17.15 -25.60
C PRO A 101 -21.32 17.76 -24.24
N VAL A 102 -21.73 16.94 -23.26
CA VAL A 102 -22.09 17.41 -21.91
C VAL A 102 -20.87 17.99 -21.21
N ASN A 103 -19.73 17.28 -21.29
CA ASN A 103 -18.45 17.78 -20.74
C ASN A 103 -18.04 19.09 -21.39
N ARG A 104 -18.21 19.24 -22.71
CA ARG A 104 -17.87 20.49 -23.41
C ARG A 104 -18.76 21.66 -22.99
N ALA A 105 -20.07 21.47 -22.87
CA ALA A 105 -20.97 22.51 -22.35
C ALA A 105 -20.60 22.92 -20.90
N ALA A 106 -20.21 21.97 -20.05
CA ALA A 106 -19.73 22.26 -18.69
C ALA A 106 -18.43 23.10 -18.70
N ARG A 107 -17.51 22.85 -19.65
CA ARG A 107 -16.29 23.65 -19.80
C ARG A 107 -16.56 25.07 -20.31
N ILE A 108 -17.56 25.24 -21.19
CA ILE A 108 -18.00 26.56 -21.66
C ILE A 108 -18.67 27.34 -20.52
N MET A 109 -19.51 26.70 -19.73
CA MET A 109 -20.13 27.31 -18.55
C MET A 109 -19.08 27.76 -17.52
N ALA A 110 -18.06 26.93 -17.26
CA ALA A 110 -17.07 27.16 -16.21
C ALA A 110 -16.21 28.43 -16.43
N VAL A 111 -16.08 28.89 -17.67
CA VAL A 111 -15.30 30.09 -18.01
C VAL A 111 -16.12 31.38 -17.99
N GLY A 112 -17.45 31.27 -17.87
CA GLY A 112 -18.37 32.41 -17.76
C GLY A 112 -18.49 32.96 -16.34
N HIS A 113 -19.00 34.19 -16.27
CA HIS A 113 -19.33 34.90 -15.03
C HIS A 113 -20.83 34.84 -14.73
N GLY A 114 -21.24 35.09 -13.49
CA GLY A 114 -22.64 35.11 -13.10
C GLY A 114 -23.41 36.18 -13.87
N GLY A 115 -24.55 35.81 -14.45
CA GLY A 115 -25.32 36.62 -15.39
C GLY A 115 -25.06 36.30 -16.87
N GLN A 116 -24.01 35.53 -17.18
CA GLN A 116 -23.53 35.33 -18.54
C GLN A 116 -24.00 33.99 -19.15
N ILE A 117 -24.43 34.04 -20.42
CA ILE A 117 -24.79 32.86 -21.22
C ILE A 117 -23.78 32.72 -22.35
N LEU A 118 -23.05 31.59 -22.35
CA LEU A 118 -21.98 31.31 -23.31
C LEU A 118 -22.31 30.11 -24.21
N LEU A 119 -21.87 30.17 -25.48
CA LEU A 119 -22.04 29.10 -26.46
C LEU A 119 -20.72 28.66 -27.08
N SER A 120 -20.66 27.38 -27.45
CA SER A 120 -19.68 26.87 -28.43
C SER A 120 -19.89 27.44 -29.83
N ASP A 121 -18.87 27.33 -30.69
CA ASP A 121 -18.93 27.79 -32.08
C ASP A 121 -20.03 27.07 -32.89
N VAL A 122 -20.21 25.77 -32.61
CA VAL A 122 -21.24 24.93 -33.24
C VAL A 122 -22.64 25.42 -32.89
N SER A 123 -22.91 25.64 -31.60
CA SER A 123 -24.22 26.12 -31.15
C SER A 123 -24.50 27.54 -31.63
N ALA A 124 -23.49 28.43 -31.60
CA ALA A 124 -23.61 29.79 -32.13
C ALA A 124 -23.95 29.80 -33.63
N SER A 125 -23.32 28.92 -34.40
CA SER A 125 -23.60 28.78 -35.83
C SER A 125 -25.05 28.36 -36.08
N LEU A 126 -25.56 27.36 -35.34
CA LEU A 126 -26.93 26.89 -35.47
C LEU A 126 -27.96 27.97 -35.12
N VAL A 127 -27.75 28.69 -34.01
CA VAL A 127 -28.66 29.76 -33.55
C VAL A 127 -28.67 30.95 -34.50
N ARG A 128 -27.53 31.33 -35.08
CA ARG A 128 -27.45 32.44 -36.04
C ARG A 128 -28.15 32.17 -37.37
N THR A 129 -28.26 30.90 -37.76
CA THR A 129 -28.88 30.48 -39.02
C THR A 129 -30.30 29.95 -38.87
N GLY A 130 -30.80 29.86 -37.64
CA GLY A 130 -32.11 29.30 -37.35
C GLY A 130 -33.27 30.28 -37.59
N PRO A 131 -34.51 29.81 -37.46
CA PRO A 131 -35.73 30.58 -37.73
C PRO A 131 -35.94 31.77 -36.79
N SER A 132 -35.34 31.80 -35.60
CA SER A 132 -35.45 32.90 -34.63
C SER A 132 -34.06 33.29 -34.13
N PRO A 133 -33.26 34.03 -34.94
CA PRO A 133 -31.87 34.29 -34.62
C PRO A 133 -31.73 35.19 -33.39
N VAL A 134 -30.82 34.79 -32.50
CA VAL A 134 -30.44 35.56 -31.32
C VAL A 134 -29.16 36.34 -31.61
N ALA A 135 -29.08 37.59 -31.14
CA ALA A 135 -27.87 38.39 -31.29
C ALA A 135 -26.73 37.78 -30.45
N LEU A 136 -25.54 37.62 -31.06
CA LEU A 136 -24.37 37.03 -30.40
C LEU A 136 -23.15 37.94 -30.56
N THR A 137 -22.32 37.99 -29.52
CA THR A 137 -21.00 38.64 -29.56
C THR A 137 -19.90 37.60 -29.53
N ASP A 138 -18.93 37.71 -30.44
CA ASP A 138 -17.76 36.84 -30.48
C ASP A 138 -16.76 37.25 -29.39
N LEU A 139 -16.43 36.32 -28.49
CA LEU A 139 -15.43 36.54 -27.44
C LEU A 139 -14.06 35.99 -27.82
N GLY A 140 -13.92 35.44 -29.03
CA GLY A 140 -12.67 34.90 -29.57
C GLY A 140 -12.45 33.44 -29.22
N THR A 141 -11.24 32.96 -29.51
CA THR A 141 -10.84 31.57 -29.32
C THR A 141 -10.08 31.41 -28.01
N HIS A 142 -10.53 30.47 -27.17
CA HIS A 142 -10.02 30.23 -25.82
C HIS A 142 -9.64 28.77 -25.62
N ARG A 143 -8.52 28.52 -24.92
CA ARG A 143 -8.21 27.19 -24.42
C ARG A 143 -9.00 26.88 -23.15
N LEU A 144 -9.87 25.88 -23.26
CA LEU A 144 -10.70 25.38 -22.17
C LEU A 144 -10.08 24.13 -21.54
N ARG A 145 -10.25 23.94 -20.23
CA ARG A 145 -9.70 22.79 -19.48
C ARG A 145 -10.12 21.44 -20.11
N ASP A 146 -9.16 20.52 -20.23
CA ASP A 146 -9.33 19.14 -20.75
C ASP A 146 -9.82 19.02 -22.21
N LEU A 147 -9.77 20.11 -22.99
CA LEU A 147 -10.09 20.12 -24.43
C LEU A 147 -8.79 20.29 -25.23
N THR A 148 -8.53 19.36 -26.16
CA THR A 148 -7.32 19.35 -26.99
C THR A 148 -7.25 20.53 -27.97
N ASP A 149 -8.41 20.93 -28.50
CA ASP A 149 -8.52 22.01 -29.48
C ASP A 149 -9.08 23.28 -28.82
N PRO A 150 -8.55 24.48 -29.16
CA PRO A 150 -9.12 25.74 -28.72
C PRO A 150 -10.58 25.90 -29.18
N GLU A 151 -11.44 26.42 -28.32
CA GLU A 151 -12.87 26.60 -28.59
C GLU A 151 -13.15 28.09 -28.84
N ARG A 152 -13.91 28.42 -29.89
CA ARG A 152 -14.41 29.79 -30.07
C ARG A 152 -15.68 29.97 -29.24
N VAL A 153 -15.66 30.97 -28.36
CA VAL A 153 -16.73 31.19 -27.38
C VAL A 153 -17.54 32.41 -27.79
N TRP A 154 -18.86 32.27 -27.72
CA TRP A 154 -19.81 33.31 -28.08
C TRP A 154 -20.69 33.68 -26.89
N GLN A 155 -21.05 34.96 -26.75
CA GLN A 155 -21.98 35.45 -25.73
C GLN A 155 -23.36 35.71 -26.34
N VAL A 156 -24.42 35.31 -25.64
CA VAL A 156 -25.79 35.75 -25.96
C VAL A 156 -25.98 37.22 -25.62
N MET A 157 -26.57 37.98 -26.54
CA MET A 157 -26.96 39.37 -26.33
C MET A 157 -28.49 39.47 -26.25
N HIS A 158 -28.99 40.12 -25.20
CA HIS A 158 -30.41 40.42 -25.01
C HIS A 158 -30.56 41.82 -24.39
N PRO A 159 -31.52 42.66 -24.83
CA PRO A 159 -31.65 44.05 -24.36
C PRO A 159 -31.83 44.22 -22.85
N GLU A 160 -32.33 43.18 -22.17
CA GLU A 160 -32.59 43.16 -20.73
C GLU A 160 -31.53 42.38 -19.92
N LEU A 161 -30.51 41.83 -20.57
CA LEU A 161 -29.39 41.17 -19.90
C LEU A 161 -28.14 42.06 -19.91
N ALA A 162 -27.21 41.82 -18.99
CA ALA A 162 -25.95 42.56 -18.96
C ALA A 162 -25.14 42.28 -20.24
N GLU A 163 -24.63 43.33 -20.88
CA GLU A 163 -23.86 43.22 -22.11
C GLU A 163 -22.35 43.08 -21.86
N GLN A 164 -21.86 43.67 -20.77
CA GLN A 164 -20.44 43.76 -20.45
C GLN A 164 -20.09 42.87 -19.25
N PHE A 165 -19.19 41.93 -19.48
CA PHE A 165 -18.59 41.08 -18.46
C PHE A 165 -17.06 41.19 -18.51
N PRO A 166 -16.35 40.82 -17.42
CA PRO A 166 -14.91 40.65 -17.49
C PRO A 166 -14.51 39.61 -18.56
N THR A 167 -13.26 39.62 -19.01
CA THR A 167 -12.79 38.65 -20.00
C THR A 167 -13.07 37.22 -19.52
N VAL A 168 -13.51 36.37 -20.45
CA VAL A 168 -13.78 34.95 -20.19
C VAL A 168 -12.52 34.30 -19.64
N ARG A 169 -12.67 33.52 -18.55
CA ARG A 169 -11.54 32.92 -17.82
C ARG A 169 -11.00 31.70 -18.60
N GLY A 170 -10.23 31.93 -19.65
CA GLY A 170 -9.49 30.88 -20.36
C GLY A 170 -8.17 30.53 -19.68
N LEU A 171 -7.55 29.40 -20.05
CA LEU A 171 -6.16 29.11 -19.66
C LEU A 171 -5.17 30.20 -20.16
N ASP A 172 -5.58 30.96 -21.17
CA ASP A 172 -4.80 32.04 -21.78
C ASP A 172 -4.90 33.39 -21.02
N THR A 173 -5.71 33.50 -19.95
CA THR A 173 -5.88 34.73 -19.14
C THR A 173 -4.84 34.86 -18.01
N TYR A 174 -4.10 33.79 -17.69
CA TYR A 174 -3.05 33.79 -16.66
C TYR A 174 -1.69 33.79 -17.36
N SER A 175 -0.83 34.78 -17.08
CA SER A 175 0.53 34.76 -17.61
C SER A 175 1.27 33.57 -17.02
N ASN A 176 1.51 32.55 -17.84
CA ASN A 176 2.24 31.36 -17.42
C ASN A 176 3.08 30.79 -18.56
N ASN A 177 4.13 30.07 -18.20
CA ASN A 177 5.00 29.35 -19.12
C ASN A 177 5.10 27.85 -18.77
N LEU A 178 4.08 27.29 -18.12
CA LEU A 178 4.09 25.89 -17.68
C LEU A 178 4.24 24.94 -18.88
N PRO A 179 5.10 23.91 -18.80
CA PRO A 179 5.30 22.97 -19.90
C PRO A 179 4.05 22.11 -20.12
N THR A 180 3.67 21.93 -21.39
CA THR A 180 2.50 21.11 -21.76
C THR A 180 2.71 19.62 -21.44
N GLN A 181 1.86 19.05 -20.60
CA GLN A 181 1.86 17.62 -20.30
C GLN A 181 1.24 16.83 -21.46
N ARG A 182 2.05 16.03 -22.16
CA ARG A 182 1.61 15.24 -23.35
C ARG A 182 0.94 13.90 -23.00
N SER A 183 0.85 13.58 -21.72
CA SER A 183 0.33 12.32 -21.21
C SER A 183 -0.26 12.51 -19.82
N SER A 184 -1.28 11.74 -19.48
CA SER A 184 -1.90 11.73 -18.16
C SER A 184 -0.90 11.42 -17.04
N LEU A 185 -1.08 12.08 -15.89
CA LEU A 185 -0.42 11.76 -14.63
C LEU A 185 -1.21 10.64 -13.94
N VAL A 186 -0.61 9.46 -13.81
CA VAL A 186 -1.31 8.26 -13.32
C VAL A 186 -1.05 8.06 -11.83
N GLY A 187 -2.12 7.94 -11.02
CA GLY A 187 -2.03 7.45 -9.64
C GLY A 187 -1.40 8.44 -8.66
N ARG A 188 -1.49 9.74 -8.97
CA ARG A 188 -0.89 10.84 -8.20
C ARG A 188 -1.90 11.90 -7.77
N GLU A 189 -3.19 11.61 -7.88
CA GLU A 189 -4.28 12.55 -7.60
C GLU A 189 -4.17 13.05 -6.15
N ARG A 190 -3.92 12.14 -5.21
CA ARG A 190 -3.72 12.48 -3.78
C ARG A 190 -2.45 13.30 -3.54
N ASP A 191 -1.38 13.03 -4.29
CA ASP A 191 -0.13 13.79 -4.17
C ASP A 191 -0.32 15.22 -4.69
N VAL A 192 -1.07 15.38 -5.79
CA VAL A 192 -1.45 16.69 -6.33
C VAL A 192 -2.27 17.48 -5.31
N ASP A 193 -3.33 16.88 -4.76
CA ASP A 193 -4.17 17.51 -3.73
C ASP A 193 -3.36 17.93 -2.50
N ARG A 194 -2.41 17.07 -2.08
CA ARG A 194 -1.52 17.36 -0.97
C ARG A 194 -0.62 18.55 -1.24
N VAL A 195 0.03 18.61 -2.40
CA VAL A 195 0.91 19.74 -2.77
C VAL A 195 0.10 21.04 -2.85
N ILE A 196 -1.09 20.99 -3.47
CA ILE A 196 -2.01 22.14 -3.55
C ILE A 196 -2.40 22.62 -2.15
N GLY A 197 -2.73 21.71 -1.23
CA GLY A 197 -3.05 22.03 0.17
C GLY A 197 -1.87 22.68 0.89
N LEU A 198 -0.66 22.19 0.67
CA LEU A 198 0.55 22.73 1.30
C LEU A 198 0.93 24.11 0.77
N VAL A 199 0.80 24.35 -0.54
CA VAL A 199 0.99 25.70 -1.14
C VAL A 199 -0.08 26.69 -0.68
N LYS A 200 -1.19 26.23 -0.09
CA LYS A 200 -2.16 27.11 0.59
C LYS A 200 -1.71 27.55 1.97
N GLN A 201 -0.85 26.78 2.63
CA GLN A 201 -0.46 26.97 4.02
C GLN A 201 0.99 27.47 4.17
N HIS A 202 1.85 27.14 3.21
CA HIS A 202 3.28 27.41 3.22
C HIS A 202 3.67 28.14 1.94
N ARG A 203 4.60 29.10 2.04
CA ARG A 203 5.10 29.84 0.88
C ARG A 203 6.20 29.10 0.12
N ILE A 204 6.91 28.17 0.77
CA ILE A 204 7.99 27.41 0.15
C ILE A 204 7.67 25.94 0.33
N VAL A 205 7.46 25.23 -0.77
CA VAL A 205 7.18 23.79 -0.78
C VAL A 205 8.21 23.09 -1.66
N THR A 206 9.04 22.25 -1.07
CA THR A 206 10.11 21.53 -1.79
C THR A 206 9.72 20.08 -1.98
N LEU A 207 9.59 19.65 -3.23
CA LEU A 207 9.39 18.27 -3.63
C LEU A 207 10.75 17.56 -3.70
N THR A 208 10.98 16.60 -2.80
CA THR A 208 12.20 15.79 -2.76
C THR A 208 11.95 14.36 -3.25
N GLY A 209 13.00 13.65 -3.67
CA GLY A 209 12.89 12.25 -4.11
C GLY A 209 13.84 11.90 -5.25
N VAL A 210 13.89 10.61 -5.58
CA VAL A 210 14.85 10.07 -6.55
C VAL A 210 14.65 10.59 -7.98
N GLY A 211 15.69 10.46 -8.80
CA GLY A 211 15.62 10.76 -10.23
C GLY A 211 14.52 9.94 -10.91
N GLY A 212 13.68 10.60 -11.73
CA GLY A 212 12.63 9.92 -12.49
C GLY A 212 11.36 9.55 -11.70
N VAL A 213 11.25 9.88 -10.40
CA VAL A 213 10.05 9.60 -9.58
C VAL A 213 8.82 10.43 -9.98
N GLY A 214 9.04 11.51 -10.74
CA GLY A 214 7.99 12.38 -11.27
C GLY A 214 7.82 13.73 -10.55
N LYS A 215 8.81 14.19 -9.77
CA LYS A 215 8.76 15.49 -9.05
C LYS A 215 8.35 16.66 -9.97
N THR A 216 9.02 16.79 -11.12
CA THR A 216 8.73 17.85 -12.11
C THR A 216 7.29 17.74 -12.64
N ARG A 217 6.83 16.54 -13.00
CA ARG A 217 5.44 16.35 -13.46
C ARG A 217 4.43 16.69 -12.36
N LEU A 218 4.70 16.30 -11.12
CA LEU A 218 3.86 16.61 -9.97
C LEU A 218 3.81 18.12 -9.72
N ALA A 219 4.97 18.80 -9.70
CA ALA A 219 5.07 20.25 -9.52
C ALA A 219 4.28 21.01 -10.61
N VAL A 220 4.48 20.63 -11.88
CA VAL A 220 3.80 21.27 -13.01
C VAL A 220 2.29 21.01 -12.97
N GLN A 221 1.86 19.80 -12.64
CA GLN A 221 0.43 19.48 -12.52
C GLN A 221 -0.21 20.28 -11.38
N SER A 222 0.42 20.31 -10.20
CA SER A 222 -0.06 21.10 -9.07
C SER A 222 -0.09 22.60 -9.38
N ALA A 223 0.91 23.12 -10.09
CA ALA A 223 0.95 24.52 -10.52
C ALA A 223 -0.15 24.84 -11.55
N ALA A 224 -0.44 23.92 -12.46
CA ALA A 224 -1.53 24.05 -13.43
C ALA A 224 -2.90 24.12 -12.73
N ASP A 225 -3.12 23.28 -11.71
CA ASP A 225 -4.36 23.28 -10.92
C ASP A 225 -4.48 24.49 -9.99
N LEU A 226 -3.37 25.21 -9.74
CA LEU A 226 -3.30 26.44 -8.97
C LEU A 226 -3.41 27.73 -9.83
N LEU A 227 -3.50 27.63 -11.16
CA LEU A 227 -3.53 28.81 -12.06
C LEU A 227 -4.57 29.84 -11.65
N SER A 228 -5.76 29.42 -11.20
CA SER A 228 -6.84 30.35 -10.82
C SER A 228 -6.60 31.12 -9.52
N ARG A 229 -5.54 30.79 -8.76
CA ARG A 229 -5.23 31.40 -7.46
C ARG A 229 -4.16 32.47 -7.54
N PHE A 230 -3.32 32.42 -8.56
CA PHE A 230 -2.19 33.32 -8.75
C PHE A 230 -2.43 34.18 -9.99
N ALA A 231 -1.94 35.43 -9.97
CA ALA A 231 -1.99 36.29 -11.14
C ALA A 231 -1.07 35.73 -12.24
N ASN A 232 0.12 35.29 -11.85
CA ASN A 232 1.10 34.68 -12.74
C ASN A 232 1.72 33.40 -12.16
N VAL A 233 2.03 32.45 -13.03
CA VAL A 233 2.66 31.17 -12.66
C VAL A 233 3.86 30.91 -13.55
N TRP A 234 5.06 30.87 -12.97
CA TRP A 234 6.32 30.78 -13.69
C TRP A 234 7.01 29.45 -13.43
N PHE A 235 7.55 28.82 -14.47
CA PHE A 235 8.37 27.63 -14.44
C PHE A 235 9.80 27.99 -14.87
N VAL A 236 10.75 27.78 -13.96
CA VAL A 236 12.18 28.00 -14.16
C VAL A 236 12.89 26.66 -14.11
N GLU A 237 13.53 26.26 -15.20
CA GLU A 237 14.31 25.03 -15.28
C GLU A 237 15.80 25.34 -15.06
N LEU A 238 16.38 24.80 -13.99
CA LEU A 238 17.80 24.98 -13.70
C LEU A 238 18.70 23.91 -14.31
N ALA A 239 18.16 22.88 -14.99
CA ALA A 239 18.95 21.77 -15.52
C ALA A 239 20.09 22.17 -16.49
N GLY A 240 20.00 23.35 -17.12
CA GLY A 240 21.04 23.89 -18.01
C GLY A 240 22.01 24.86 -17.34
N VAL A 241 21.88 25.13 -16.04
CA VAL A 241 22.71 26.09 -15.30
C VAL A 241 23.96 25.36 -14.79
N ALA A 242 25.13 25.75 -15.29
CA ALA A 242 26.39 25.11 -14.90
C ALA A 242 27.09 25.85 -13.76
N ASP A 243 26.97 27.18 -13.71
CA ASP A 243 27.55 28.02 -12.67
C ASP A 243 26.50 28.38 -11.62
N PRO A 244 26.71 28.09 -10.33
CA PRO A 244 25.79 28.47 -9.25
C PRO A 244 25.50 29.97 -9.16
N GLU A 245 26.36 30.85 -9.70
CA GLU A 245 26.10 32.30 -9.73
C GLU A 245 25.00 32.70 -10.73
N ASP A 246 24.70 31.86 -11.73
CA ASP A 246 23.74 32.16 -12.81
C ASP A 246 22.27 31.91 -12.44
N VAL A 247 21.98 31.46 -11.20
CA VAL A 247 20.62 31.08 -10.78
C VAL A 247 19.65 32.28 -10.78
N ALA A 248 20.06 33.41 -10.19
CA ALA A 248 19.26 34.63 -10.17
C ALA A 248 18.98 35.13 -11.60
N ASP A 249 19.98 34.97 -12.47
CA ASP A 249 19.95 35.31 -13.88
C ASP A 249 18.96 34.43 -14.67
N ALA A 250 18.93 33.12 -14.39
CA ALA A 250 17.97 32.20 -15.00
C ALA A 250 16.51 32.51 -14.60
N ILE A 251 16.28 32.90 -13.35
CA ILE A 251 14.96 33.33 -12.86
C ILE A 251 14.56 34.65 -13.53
N ALA A 252 15.43 35.66 -13.50
CA ALA A 252 15.16 36.98 -14.09
C ALA A 252 14.83 36.88 -15.58
N ARG A 253 15.60 36.10 -16.34
CA ARG A 253 15.33 35.87 -17.78
C ARG A 253 13.98 35.20 -18.03
N THR A 254 13.60 34.23 -17.20
CA THR A 254 12.30 33.55 -17.32
C THR A 254 11.13 34.51 -17.10
N LEU A 255 11.29 35.46 -16.18
CA LEU A 255 10.30 36.50 -15.89
C LEU A 255 10.26 37.62 -16.95
N GLY A 256 11.14 37.58 -17.96
CA GLY A 256 11.22 38.58 -19.02
C GLY A 256 12.04 39.81 -18.68
N ALA A 257 12.85 39.77 -17.61
CA ALA A 257 13.84 40.82 -17.36
C ALA A 257 14.96 40.72 -18.41
N GLY A 258 15.31 41.85 -19.05
CA GLY A 258 16.47 41.92 -19.93
C GLY A 258 17.79 41.72 -19.18
N ALA A 259 18.93 41.73 -19.90
CA ALA A 259 20.25 41.67 -19.25
C ALA A 259 20.47 42.93 -18.38
N MET A 260 20.34 42.78 -17.06
CA MET A 260 20.46 43.84 -16.06
C MET A 260 21.72 43.65 -15.21
N ALA A 261 22.18 44.72 -14.57
CA ALA A 261 23.37 44.68 -13.70
C ALA A 261 23.13 43.96 -12.36
N ASP A 262 21.87 43.86 -11.92
CA ASP A 262 21.45 43.13 -10.71
C ASP A 262 20.21 42.26 -11.03
N PRO A 263 20.42 40.98 -11.38
CA PRO A 263 19.34 40.06 -11.75
C PRO A 263 18.37 39.75 -10.61
N LEU A 264 18.85 39.71 -9.37
CA LEU A 264 18.03 39.38 -8.20
C LEU A 264 17.04 40.51 -7.91
N ALA A 265 17.51 41.75 -7.90
CA ALA A 265 16.65 42.92 -7.72
C ALA A 265 15.61 43.05 -8.85
N ALA A 266 16.00 42.73 -10.09
CA ALA A 266 15.09 42.74 -11.24
C ALA A 266 13.99 41.67 -11.12
N ALA A 267 14.34 40.45 -10.70
CA ALA A 267 13.37 39.39 -10.45
C ALA A 267 12.40 39.77 -9.32
N GLY A 268 12.91 40.32 -8.21
CA GLY A 268 12.09 40.81 -7.09
C GLY A 268 11.09 41.88 -7.54
N ALA A 269 11.53 42.86 -8.34
CA ALA A 269 10.66 43.93 -8.85
C ALA A 269 9.50 43.41 -9.71
N LEU A 270 9.67 42.27 -10.42
CA LEU A 270 8.62 41.65 -11.24
C LEU A 270 7.69 40.73 -10.45
N LEU A 271 8.18 40.13 -9.35
CA LEU A 271 7.42 39.21 -8.51
C LEU A 271 6.64 39.92 -7.39
N CYS A 272 7.05 41.14 -7.03
CA CYS A 272 6.42 41.93 -6.00
C CYS A 272 5.23 42.75 -6.55
N GLY A 273 4.07 42.68 -5.88
CA GLY A 273 2.88 43.50 -6.17
C GLY A 273 1.62 42.71 -6.54
N GLU A 274 1.78 41.49 -7.05
CA GLU A 274 0.68 40.55 -7.33
C GLU A 274 1.00 39.15 -6.77
N PRO A 275 -0.01 38.30 -6.50
CA PRO A 275 0.22 36.92 -6.11
C PRO A 275 0.89 36.13 -7.24
N ASN A 276 2.13 35.68 -7.01
CA ASN A 276 2.92 34.93 -7.98
C ASN A 276 3.23 33.52 -7.45
N LEU A 277 3.21 32.52 -8.34
CA LEU A 277 3.72 31.18 -8.08
C LEU A 277 4.96 30.93 -8.93
N LEU A 278 6.08 30.62 -8.29
CA LEU A 278 7.33 30.23 -8.95
C LEU A 278 7.59 28.75 -8.77
N VAL A 279 7.68 27.99 -9.86
CA VAL A 279 8.13 26.60 -9.87
C VAL A 279 9.60 26.58 -10.29
N VAL A 280 10.50 26.20 -9.38
CA VAL A 280 11.93 26.10 -9.65
C VAL A 280 12.32 24.62 -9.71
N ASP A 281 12.68 24.15 -10.90
CA ASP A 281 12.93 22.73 -11.17
C ASP A 281 14.43 22.41 -11.21
N ASN A 282 14.78 21.22 -10.70
CA ASN A 282 16.11 20.61 -10.76
C ASN A 282 17.19 21.34 -9.93
N CYS A 283 16.87 21.77 -8.71
CA CYS A 283 17.80 22.52 -7.84
C CYS A 283 18.97 21.69 -7.30
N GLU A 284 18.98 20.37 -7.42
CA GLU A 284 19.97 19.47 -6.78
C GLU A 284 21.45 19.76 -7.06
N HIS A 285 21.79 20.48 -8.12
CA HIS A 285 23.17 20.80 -8.49
C HIS A 285 23.61 22.21 -8.05
N VAL A 286 22.66 23.04 -7.58
CA VAL A 286 22.87 24.44 -7.17
C VAL A 286 22.07 24.75 -5.91
N VAL A 287 21.96 23.77 -5.00
CA VAL A 287 21.08 23.85 -3.81
C VAL A 287 21.35 25.10 -2.98
N ASP A 288 22.61 25.37 -2.64
CA ASP A 288 23.00 26.53 -1.82
C ASP A 288 22.64 27.87 -2.50
N SER A 289 22.92 28.02 -3.79
CA SER A 289 22.59 29.23 -4.54
C SER A 289 21.09 29.40 -4.75
N ALA A 290 20.37 28.32 -5.05
CA ALA A 290 18.92 28.34 -5.18
C ALA A 290 18.25 28.70 -3.85
N ALA A 291 18.74 28.15 -2.74
CA ALA A 291 18.33 28.50 -1.39
C ALA A 291 18.51 30.00 -1.12
N ALA A 292 19.70 30.55 -1.36
CA ALA A 292 19.99 31.96 -1.14
C ALA A 292 19.08 32.91 -1.97
N VAL A 293 18.85 32.57 -3.24
CA VAL A 293 18.00 33.39 -4.13
C VAL A 293 16.53 33.30 -3.73
N ILE A 294 16.02 32.10 -3.43
CA ILE A 294 14.63 31.90 -3.01
C ILE A 294 14.35 32.56 -1.66
N ASP A 295 15.29 32.46 -0.71
CA ASP A 295 15.17 33.10 0.59
C ASP A 295 15.08 34.63 0.44
N ALA A 296 15.97 35.24 -0.35
CA ALA A 296 15.95 36.67 -0.63
C ALA A 296 14.63 37.12 -1.32
N LEU A 297 14.20 36.42 -2.38
CA LEU A 297 12.97 36.77 -3.11
C LEU A 297 11.72 36.64 -2.24
N THR A 298 11.65 35.60 -1.42
CA THR A 298 10.48 35.38 -0.56
C THR A 298 10.51 36.34 0.63
N ALA A 299 11.66 36.77 1.13
CA ALA A 299 11.76 37.81 2.16
C ALA A 299 11.19 39.15 1.67
N ASP A 300 11.50 39.54 0.42
CA ASP A 300 11.09 40.82 -0.16
C ASP A 300 9.66 40.81 -0.71
N CYS A 301 9.22 39.70 -1.33
CA CYS A 301 7.88 39.59 -1.93
C CYS A 301 6.93 38.74 -1.07
N ARG A 302 6.03 39.41 -0.34
CA ARG A 302 5.13 38.76 0.64
C ARG A 302 4.15 37.77 0.04
N ASP A 303 3.64 38.06 -1.16
CA ASP A 303 2.64 37.26 -1.86
C ASP A 303 3.24 36.22 -2.84
N LEU A 304 4.56 35.99 -2.77
CA LEU A 304 5.25 34.98 -3.55
C LEU A 304 5.13 33.60 -2.89
N SER A 305 4.68 32.62 -3.67
CA SER A 305 4.78 31.19 -3.33
C SER A 305 5.74 30.49 -4.28
N VAL A 306 6.45 29.49 -3.77
CA VAL A 306 7.50 28.76 -4.50
C VAL A 306 7.29 27.26 -4.34
N ILE A 307 7.27 26.54 -5.46
CA ILE A 307 7.40 25.08 -5.50
C ILE A 307 8.79 24.76 -6.03
N VAL A 308 9.57 24.00 -5.27
CA VAL A 308 10.92 23.60 -5.66
C VAL A 308 10.93 22.12 -5.97
N THR A 309 11.66 21.69 -6.99
CA THR A 309 12.01 20.27 -7.16
C THR A 309 13.51 20.08 -6.97
N SER A 310 13.86 19.14 -6.10
CA SER A 310 15.25 18.83 -5.76
C SER A 310 15.36 17.38 -5.30
N ARG A 311 16.58 16.88 -5.08
CA ARG A 311 16.81 15.59 -4.42
C ARG A 311 16.83 15.70 -2.91
N GLU A 312 17.27 16.85 -2.42
CA GLU A 312 17.41 17.19 -1.02
C GLU A 312 16.70 18.52 -0.73
N ALA A 313 16.47 18.80 0.55
CA ALA A 313 15.84 20.04 0.98
C ALA A 313 16.77 21.24 0.76
N LEU A 314 16.21 22.44 0.60
CA LEU A 314 16.99 23.67 0.47
C LEU A 314 17.56 24.13 1.82
N GLY A 315 16.93 23.76 2.94
CA GLY A 315 17.40 24.12 4.28
C GLY A 315 17.11 25.58 4.66
N ILE A 316 16.07 26.19 4.09
CA ILE A 316 15.69 27.59 4.33
C ILE A 316 14.47 27.71 5.27
N ASP A 317 14.40 28.83 5.99
CA ASP A 317 13.33 29.07 6.97
C ASP A 317 11.95 29.13 6.30
N GLY A 318 10.98 28.40 6.85
CA GLY A 318 9.63 28.31 6.31
C GLY A 318 9.46 27.32 5.15
N GLU A 319 10.50 26.56 4.79
CA GLU A 319 10.43 25.44 3.85
C GLU A 319 9.57 24.29 4.38
N HIS A 320 8.65 23.80 3.55
CA HIS A 320 7.91 22.57 3.79
C HIS A 320 8.33 21.49 2.79
N VAL A 321 8.96 20.42 3.28
CA VAL A 321 9.50 19.34 2.44
C VAL A 321 8.47 18.24 2.20
N VAL A 322 8.26 17.88 0.94
CA VAL A 322 7.37 16.80 0.50
C VAL A 322 8.18 15.72 -0.22
N ALA A 323 8.39 14.60 0.47
CA ALA A 323 9.03 13.43 -0.13
C ALA A 323 8.08 12.73 -1.13
N VAL A 324 8.41 12.83 -2.42
CA VAL A 324 7.71 12.16 -3.52
C VAL A 324 8.19 10.72 -3.61
N ARG A 325 7.31 9.78 -3.24
CA ARG A 325 7.60 8.34 -3.23
C ARG A 325 7.42 7.72 -4.61
N SER A 326 8.05 6.57 -4.88
CA SER A 326 7.73 5.75 -6.06
C SER A 326 6.26 5.31 -6.08
N LEU A 327 5.76 4.92 -7.26
CA LEU A 327 4.41 4.36 -7.39
C LEU A 327 4.31 3.00 -6.71
N ASP A 328 3.11 2.67 -6.25
CA ASP A 328 2.85 1.34 -5.68
C ASP A 328 3.00 0.28 -6.76
N SER A 329 3.93 -0.64 -6.54
CA SER A 329 4.33 -1.65 -7.53
C SER A 329 3.21 -2.67 -7.82
N ALA A 330 2.24 -2.83 -6.91
CA ALA A 330 1.13 -3.75 -7.06
C ALA A 330 -0.10 -3.15 -7.78
N THR A 331 -0.19 -1.82 -7.86
CA THR A 331 -1.38 -1.13 -8.37
C THR A 331 -1.01 -0.05 -9.40
N THR A 332 -0.59 1.13 -8.94
CA THR A 332 -0.40 2.33 -9.78
C THR A 332 0.75 2.18 -10.77
N ALA A 333 1.82 1.47 -10.40
CA ALA A 333 2.91 1.17 -11.32
C ALA A 333 2.46 0.24 -12.46
N VAL A 334 1.64 -0.78 -12.14
CA VAL A 334 1.08 -1.72 -13.14
C VAL A 334 0.16 -0.98 -14.10
N GLU A 335 -0.67 -0.07 -13.58
CA GLU A 335 -1.54 0.77 -14.40
C GLU A 335 -0.73 1.66 -15.36
N LEU A 336 0.30 2.34 -14.84
CA LEU A 336 1.19 3.14 -15.68
C LEU A 336 1.88 2.27 -16.75
N PHE A 337 2.38 1.09 -16.38
CA PHE A 337 3.01 0.16 -17.32
C PHE A 337 2.04 -0.24 -18.43
N ARG A 338 0.81 -0.64 -18.08
CA ARG A 338 -0.23 -1.02 -19.04
C ARG A 338 -0.56 0.12 -19.99
N GLN A 339 -0.85 1.31 -19.45
CA GLN A 339 -1.18 2.48 -20.29
C GLN A 339 -0.06 2.81 -21.27
N ARG A 340 1.20 2.75 -20.83
CA ARG A 340 2.37 3.10 -21.65
C ARG A 340 2.73 2.01 -22.65
N ALA A 341 2.57 0.74 -22.27
CA ALA A 341 2.84 -0.40 -23.14
C ALA A 341 1.80 -0.50 -24.26
N LEU A 342 0.51 -0.30 -23.94
CA LEU A 342 -0.54 -0.18 -24.94
C LEU A 342 -0.30 0.98 -25.91
N ALA A 343 0.04 2.16 -25.38
CA ALA A 343 0.33 3.33 -26.20
C ALA A 343 1.54 3.09 -27.14
N ALA A 344 2.48 2.23 -26.74
CA ALA A 344 3.62 1.80 -27.55
C ALA A 344 3.30 0.66 -28.53
N GLY A 345 2.11 0.05 -28.46
CA GLY A 345 1.68 -1.04 -29.34
C GLY A 345 1.95 -2.46 -28.82
N ALA A 346 2.25 -2.63 -27.52
CA ALA A 346 2.39 -3.94 -26.90
C ALA A 346 1.04 -4.53 -26.49
N ASP A 347 0.84 -5.83 -26.69
CA ASP A 347 -0.32 -6.55 -26.18
C ASP A 347 -0.08 -7.00 -24.73
N VAL A 348 -0.56 -6.20 -23.78
CA VAL A 348 -0.45 -6.47 -22.33
C VAL A 348 -1.81 -6.49 -21.61
N GLN A 349 -2.92 -6.43 -22.35
CA GLN A 349 -4.27 -6.34 -21.76
C GLN A 349 -4.65 -7.62 -21.00
N HIS A 350 -4.24 -8.79 -21.49
CA HIS A 350 -4.58 -10.10 -20.94
C HIS A 350 -3.46 -10.74 -20.11
N MET A 351 -2.37 -10.02 -19.83
CA MET A 351 -1.28 -10.57 -19.05
C MET A 351 -1.62 -10.71 -17.57
N ASP A 352 -1.06 -11.77 -16.98
CA ASP A 352 -1.19 -12.03 -15.54
C ASP A 352 -0.67 -10.81 -14.76
N ARG A 353 -1.50 -10.37 -13.82
CA ARG A 353 -1.18 -9.28 -12.92
C ARG A 353 0.08 -9.58 -12.13
N SER A 354 0.27 -10.83 -11.68
CA SER A 354 1.43 -11.20 -10.85
C SER A 354 2.77 -10.96 -11.57
N LEU A 355 2.81 -11.17 -12.88
CA LEU A 355 3.96 -10.92 -13.75
C LEU A 355 4.22 -9.42 -13.92
N LEU A 356 3.17 -8.63 -14.15
CA LEU A 356 3.29 -7.17 -14.26
C LEU A 356 3.73 -6.53 -12.94
N GLU A 357 3.24 -7.05 -11.81
CA GLU A 357 3.70 -6.65 -10.48
C GLU A 357 5.17 -7.04 -10.24
N HIS A 358 5.62 -8.19 -10.78
CA HIS A 358 7.03 -8.57 -10.75
C HIS A 358 7.88 -7.55 -11.54
N ILE A 359 7.49 -7.22 -12.77
CA ILE A 359 8.19 -6.22 -13.60
C ILE A 359 8.22 -4.86 -12.91
N CYS A 360 7.07 -4.39 -12.39
CA CYS A 360 6.98 -3.08 -11.75
C CYS A 360 7.79 -2.99 -10.45
N ARG A 361 7.85 -4.08 -9.67
CA ARG A 361 8.75 -4.19 -8.51
C ARG A 361 10.22 -4.10 -8.92
N ARG A 362 10.60 -4.77 -10.01
CA ARG A 362 11.97 -4.71 -10.56
C ARG A 362 12.36 -3.32 -11.06
N LEU A 363 11.37 -2.51 -11.44
CA LEU A 363 11.53 -1.12 -11.86
C LEU A 363 11.32 -0.12 -10.73
N ASP A 364 11.28 -0.59 -9.47
CA ASP A 364 11.17 0.22 -8.25
C ASP A 364 9.91 1.09 -8.15
N GLY A 365 8.90 0.85 -8.98
CA GLY A 365 7.77 1.77 -9.12
C GLY A 365 8.17 3.16 -9.66
N ILE A 366 9.39 3.32 -10.22
CA ILE A 366 9.86 4.60 -10.76
C ILE A 366 9.16 4.86 -12.10
N PRO A 367 8.34 5.91 -12.22
CA PRO A 367 7.56 6.17 -13.44
C PRO A 367 8.40 6.21 -14.71
N LEU A 368 9.57 6.85 -14.68
CA LEU A 368 10.45 6.91 -15.84
C LEU A 368 10.97 5.52 -16.26
N ALA A 369 11.36 4.68 -15.31
CA ALA A 369 11.83 3.34 -15.59
C ALA A 369 10.70 2.48 -16.19
N ILE A 370 9.48 2.62 -15.65
CA ILE A 370 8.27 1.99 -16.15
C ILE A 370 7.97 2.42 -17.59
N GLU A 371 8.01 3.72 -17.88
CA GLU A 371 7.77 4.24 -19.23
C GLU A 371 8.78 3.69 -20.25
N LEU A 372 10.07 3.60 -19.87
CA LEU A 372 11.12 3.04 -20.73
C LEU A 372 10.95 1.52 -20.97
N ALA A 373 10.59 0.77 -19.92
CA ALA A 373 10.36 -0.67 -20.03
C ALA A 373 9.10 -0.97 -20.85
N ALA A 374 8.03 -0.21 -20.62
CA ALA A 374 6.77 -0.33 -21.35
C ALA A 374 6.94 -0.06 -22.85
N ALA A 375 7.74 0.94 -23.23
CA ALA A 375 8.08 1.21 -24.63
C ALA A 375 8.80 0.02 -25.31
N ARG A 376 9.48 -0.82 -24.54
CA ARG A 376 10.25 -1.97 -25.03
C ARG A 376 9.49 -3.27 -25.04
N ALA A 377 8.49 -3.41 -24.19
CA ALA A 377 7.53 -4.51 -24.29
C ALA A 377 6.96 -4.61 -25.72
N ALA A 378 6.76 -3.49 -26.41
CA ALA A 378 6.28 -3.45 -27.79
C ALA A 378 7.28 -3.97 -28.84
N THR A 379 8.58 -3.99 -28.53
CA THR A 379 9.64 -4.41 -29.46
C THR A 379 10.23 -5.78 -29.12
N LEU A 380 10.33 -6.12 -27.83
CA LEU A 380 10.94 -7.35 -27.35
C LEU A 380 9.92 -8.44 -26.98
N GLY A 381 8.67 -8.05 -26.69
CA GLY A 381 7.74 -8.90 -25.96
C GLY A 381 8.02 -8.87 -24.46
N VAL A 382 7.01 -9.21 -23.65
CA VAL A 382 7.10 -9.09 -22.19
C VAL A 382 7.99 -10.18 -21.57
N ASP A 383 7.97 -11.39 -22.10
CA ASP A 383 8.80 -12.49 -21.57
C ASP A 383 10.30 -12.19 -21.75
N ALA A 384 10.70 -11.73 -22.94
CA ALA A 384 12.08 -11.31 -23.19
C ALA A 384 12.46 -10.05 -22.40
N LEU A 385 11.50 -9.17 -22.08
CA LEU A 385 11.73 -8.04 -21.17
C LEU A 385 12.03 -8.53 -19.75
N VAL A 386 11.35 -9.57 -19.27
CA VAL A 386 11.61 -10.17 -17.94
C VAL A 386 13.00 -10.78 -17.89
N ASP A 387 13.34 -11.63 -18.86
CA ASP A 387 14.66 -12.27 -18.95
C ASP A 387 15.78 -11.22 -19.00
N ALA A 388 15.55 -10.11 -19.71
CA ALA A 388 16.57 -9.10 -19.90
C ALA A 388 16.57 -8.05 -18.76
N LEU A 389 15.47 -7.90 -18.01
CA LEU A 389 15.49 -7.22 -16.72
C LEU A 389 16.31 -8.00 -15.67
N ASP A 390 16.50 -9.31 -15.85
CA ASP A 390 17.47 -10.10 -15.08
C ASP A 390 18.92 -9.83 -15.49
N ASP A 391 19.17 -9.40 -16.73
CA ASP A 391 20.47 -8.94 -17.26
C ASP A 391 20.53 -7.39 -17.39
N ARG A 392 20.38 -6.75 -16.23
CA ARG A 392 19.86 -5.39 -15.92
C ARG A 392 20.34 -4.18 -16.73
N PHE A 393 21.41 -4.25 -17.51
CA PHE A 393 21.89 -3.14 -18.34
C PHE A 393 21.88 -3.44 -19.84
N SER A 394 21.63 -4.69 -20.26
CA SER A 394 21.64 -5.09 -21.66
C SER A 394 20.43 -4.53 -22.41
N VAL A 395 19.25 -4.54 -21.77
CA VAL A 395 18.03 -4.00 -22.35
C VAL A 395 18.26 -2.54 -22.68
N LEU A 396 18.67 -1.72 -21.69
CA LEU A 396 18.79 -0.24 -21.75
C LEU A 396 19.81 0.30 -22.76
N SER A 397 20.57 -0.57 -23.42
CA SER A 397 21.76 -0.16 -24.21
C SER A 397 21.63 -0.35 -25.73
N GLY A 398 20.63 -1.08 -26.25
CA GLY A 398 20.61 -1.53 -27.66
C GLY A 398 19.75 -0.74 -28.68
N GLY A 399 20.23 0.41 -29.19
CA GLY A 399 19.83 1.06 -30.49
C GLY A 399 18.47 1.79 -30.54
N ARG A 400 18.25 2.97 -31.15
CA ARG A 400 18.77 3.70 -32.33
C ARG A 400 19.26 5.13 -31.97
N ARG A 401 20.09 5.69 -32.86
CA ARG A 401 20.91 6.93 -32.85
C ARG A 401 20.31 8.28 -32.39
N ARG A 402 19.11 8.32 -31.79
CA ARG A 402 18.52 9.50 -31.11
C ARG A 402 18.21 9.29 -29.62
N ALA A 403 18.41 8.09 -29.08
CA ALA A 403 18.19 7.76 -27.66
C ALA A 403 19.49 7.83 -26.81
N LEU A 404 20.63 8.19 -27.40
CA LEU A 404 21.93 8.22 -26.73
C LEU A 404 22.09 9.34 -25.67
N ASP A 405 21.17 10.32 -25.61
CA ASP A 405 21.26 11.41 -24.64
C ASP A 405 20.54 11.15 -23.30
N ARG A 406 19.73 10.08 -23.16
CA ARG A 406 18.92 9.84 -21.94
C ARG A 406 19.38 8.66 -21.07
N HIS A 407 20.01 7.65 -21.68
CA HIS A 407 20.53 6.47 -20.95
C HIS A 407 21.87 6.75 -20.27
N GLY A 408 22.70 7.62 -20.87
CA GLY A 408 23.79 8.27 -20.15
C GLY A 408 23.27 8.98 -18.91
N THR A 409 22.09 9.61 -18.98
CA THR A 409 21.55 10.39 -17.87
C THR A 409 21.23 9.56 -16.63
N MET A 410 20.60 8.37 -16.69
CA MET A 410 20.23 7.64 -15.45
C MET A 410 21.45 7.03 -14.73
N ARG A 411 22.34 6.34 -15.44
CA ARG A 411 23.57 5.82 -14.81
C ARG A 411 24.51 6.96 -14.42
N ALA A 412 24.68 7.98 -15.27
CA ALA A 412 25.47 9.17 -14.89
C ALA A 412 24.83 9.94 -13.73
N THR A 413 23.50 9.91 -13.60
CA THR A 413 22.78 10.50 -12.47
C THR A 413 23.08 9.74 -11.18
N ILE A 414 23.07 8.42 -11.20
CA ILE A 414 23.39 7.59 -10.03
C ILE A 414 24.87 7.74 -9.69
N ASP A 415 25.75 7.66 -10.68
CA ASP A 415 27.20 7.84 -10.55
C ASP A 415 27.54 9.23 -9.98
N TRP A 416 26.87 10.28 -10.45
CA TRP A 416 27.00 11.62 -9.89
C TRP A 416 26.51 11.69 -8.42
N SER A 417 25.37 11.06 -8.10
CA SER A 417 24.85 11.01 -6.72
C SER A 417 25.78 10.25 -5.78
N HIS A 418 26.38 9.16 -6.27
CA HIS A 418 27.35 8.36 -5.54
C HIS A 418 28.66 9.13 -5.32
N ARG A 419 29.14 9.90 -6.31
CA ARG A 419 30.34 10.74 -6.18
C ARG A 419 30.18 11.89 -5.17
N LEU A 420 28.95 12.32 -4.88
CA LEU A 420 28.64 13.33 -3.84
C LEU A 420 28.60 12.76 -2.42
N LEU A 421 28.65 11.43 -2.26
CA LEU A 421 28.76 10.80 -0.95
C LEU A 421 30.19 10.91 -0.42
N ALA A 422 30.33 11.14 0.89
CA ALA A 422 31.62 11.02 1.55
C ALA A 422 32.16 9.57 1.46
N ALA A 423 33.47 9.37 1.61
CA ALA A 423 34.08 8.05 1.43
C ALA A 423 33.44 6.94 2.30
N ASP A 424 33.08 7.26 3.55
CA ASP A 424 32.45 6.31 4.46
C ASP A 424 30.98 6.06 4.12
N GLU A 425 30.27 7.08 3.66
CA GLU A 425 28.90 6.97 3.13
C GLU A 425 28.87 6.12 1.86
N GLN A 426 29.86 6.24 0.97
CA GLN A 426 29.99 5.40 -0.23
C GLN A 426 30.17 3.93 0.14
N ARG A 427 31.07 3.64 1.10
CA ARG A 427 31.32 2.27 1.59
C ARG A 427 30.05 1.68 2.22
N MET A 428 29.39 2.46 3.07
CA MET A 428 28.16 2.04 3.71
C MET A 428 27.04 1.80 2.70
N PHE A 429 26.84 2.70 1.73
CA PHE A 429 25.89 2.54 0.63
C PHE A 429 26.15 1.25 -0.16
N GLN A 430 27.41 0.96 -0.51
CA GLN A 430 27.80 -0.25 -1.22
C GLN A 430 27.50 -1.52 -0.41
N TRP A 431 27.86 -1.55 0.87
CA TRP A 431 27.65 -2.72 1.72
C TRP A 431 26.18 -2.95 2.07
N LEU A 432 25.37 -1.89 2.22
CA LEU A 432 23.92 -2.00 2.43
C LEU A 432 23.19 -2.62 1.22
N ALA A 433 23.82 -2.71 0.06
CA ALA A 433 23.20 -3.26 -1.14
C ALA A 433 22.94 -4.79 -1.05
N VAL A 434 23.57 -5.47 -0.10
CA VAL A 434 23.34 -6.90 0.18
C VAL A 434 21.92 -7.20 0.68
N PHE A 435 21.24 -6.22 1.27
CA PHE A 435 19.85 -6.37 1.73
C PHE A 435 18.87 -6.29 0.55
N SER A 436 18.19 -7.40 0.26
CA SER A 436 17.21 -7.49 -0.85
C SER A 436 15.81 -6.97 -0.50
N SER A 437 15.42 -7.05 0.77
CA SER A 437 14.09 -6.68 1.28
C SER A 437 14.12 -5.51 2.26
N GLY A 438 15.14 -4.66 2.11
CA GLY A 438 15.42 -3.59 3.05
C GLY A 438 15.92 -4.10 4.40
N PHE A 439 16.03 -3.18 5.35
CA PHE A 439 16.66 -3.43 6.64
C PHE A 439 16.19 -2.45 7.71
N GLU A 440 16.38 -2.81 8.98
CA GLU A 440 16.17 -1.90 10.13
C GLU A 440 17.51 -1.27 10.55
N LEU A 441 17.47 -0.22 11.39
CA LEU A 441 18.67 0.57 11.72
C LEU A 441 19.78 -0.25 12.40
N ASP A 442 19.42 -1.25 13.21
CA ASP A 442 20.39 -2.16 13.84
C ASP A 442 21.18 -2.98 12.82
N ALA A 443 20.55 -3.37 11.70
CA ALA A 443 21.23 -4.07 10.62
C ALA A 443 22.27 -3.17 9.94
N ALA A 444 21.90 -1.91 9.71
CA ALA A 444 22.82 -0.92 9.16
C ALA A 444 24.00 -0.66 10.11
N ARG A 445 23.76 -0.59 11.42
CA ARG A 445 24.81 -0.49 12.44
C ARG A 445 25.73 -1.70 12.48
N HIS A 446 25.18 -2.91 12.30
CA HIS A 446 25.98 -4.13 12.21
C HIS A 446 26.91 -4.11 10.99
N ILE A 447 26.39 -3.69 9.83
CA ILE A 447 27.20 -3.48 8.63
C ILE A 447 28.25 -2.38 8.84
N GLY A 448 27.88 -1.27 9.49
CA GLY A 448 28.81 -0.20 9.86
C GLY A 448 29.97 -0.71 10.72
N ALA A 449 29.67 -1.52 11.74
CA ALA A 449 30.69 -2.14 12.58
C ALA A 449 31.65 -3.03 11.78
N ALA A 450 31.14 -3.82 10.84
CA ALA A 450 31.97 -4.64 9.94
C ALA A 450 32.88 -3.80 9.02
N LEU A 451 32.50 -2.55 8.73
CA LEU A 451 33.29 -1.56 8.00
C LEU A 451 34.27 -0.75 8.88
N GLY A 452 34.25 -0.97 10.20
CA GLY A 452 35.02 -0.19 11.18
C GLY A 452 34.43 1.20 11.48
N ILE A 453 33.14 1.40 11.19
CA ILE A 453 32.38 2.62 11.46
C ILE A 453 31.66 2.44 12.80
N ASP A 454 31.75 3.42 13.70
CA ASP A 454 31.05 3.37 14.98
C ASP A 454 29.52 3.50 14.82
N GLU A 455 28.77 3.11 15.86
CA GLU A 455 27.30 3.03 15.81
C GLU A 455 26.61 4.38 15.55
N LEU A 456 27.19 5.47 16.08
CA LEU A 456 26.63 6.81 15.90
C LEU A 456 26.90 7.29 14.47
N ALA A 457 28.14 7.17 13.99
CA ALA A 457 28.48 7.50 12.61
C ALA A 457 27.69 6.66 11.58
N ALA A 458 27.48 5.38 11.84
CA ALA A 458 26.62 4.54 10.98
C ALA A 458 25.18 5.05 10.94
N THR A 459 24.65 5.55 12.07
CA THR A 459 23.31 6.14 12.14
C THR A 459 23.25 7.43 11.33
N ASP A 460 24.24 8.30 11.48
CA ASP A 460 24.35 9.57 10.75
C ASP A 460 24.51 9.35 9.24
N HIS A 461 25.27 8.33 8.83
CA HIS A 461 25.41 7.95 7.43
C HIS A 461 24.09 7.42 6.84
N VAL A 462 23.31 6.61 7.56
CA VAL A 462 21.97 6.21 7.10
C VAL A 462 21.06 7.43 6.95
N ALA A 463 21.09 8.35 7.90
CA ALA A 463 20.31 9.60 7.81
C ALA A 463 20.73 10.44 6.59
N SER A 464 22.04 10.57 6.34
CA SER A 464 22.59 11.24 5.16
C SER A 464 22.19 10.55 3.85
N LEU A 465 22.27 9.22 3.78
CA LEU A 465 21.82 8.45 2.62
C LEU A 465 20.31 8.60 2.38
N VAL A 466 19.51 8.74 3.44
CA VAL A 466 18.09 9.07 3.34
C VAL A 466 17.88 10.49 2.83
N HIS A 467 18.61 11.47 3.36
CA HIS A 467 18.53 12.87 2.94
C HIS A 467 18.87 13.03 1.46
N LYS A 468 19.91 12.31 1.01
CA LYS A 468 20.39 12.29 -0.39
C LYS A 468 19.58 11.35 -1.29
N SER A 469 18.45 10.81 -0.79
CA SER A 469 17.56 9.89 -1.52
C SER A 469 18.24 8.62 -2.07
N MET A 470 19.37 8.19 -1.49
CA MET A 470 20.04 6.93 -1.83
C MET A 470 19.36 5.73 -1.17
N VAL A 471 18.73 5.97 -0.02
CA VAL A 471 17.94 5.02 0.76
C VAL A 471 16.60 5.66 1.11
N SER A 472 15.51 4.89 1.09
CA SER A 472 14.16 5.36 1.38
C SER A 472 13.67 4.84 2.73
N PRO A 473 13.20 5.69 3.66
CA PRO A 473 12.58 5.27 4.90
C PRO A 473 11.11 4.87 4.67
N GLU A 474 10.73 3.73 5.22
CA GLU A 474 9.41 3.14 5.18
C GLU A 474 8.89 2.96 6.62
N PRO A 475 8.00 3.86 7.09
CA PRO A 475 7.39 3.73 8.41
C PRO A 475 6.56 2.45 8.51
N SER A 476 6.68 1.74 9.63
CA SER A 476 5.90 0.54 9.96
C SER A 476 5.41 0.60 11.41
N PRO A 477 4.42 -0.24 11.80
CA PRO A 477 4.00 -0.36 13.20
C PRO A 477 5.12 -0.79 14.17
N HIS A 478 6.23 -1.33 13.65
CA HIS A 478 7.35 -1.86 14.44
C HIS A 478 8.60 -0.96 14.41
N GLY A 479 8.51 0.21 13.78
CA GLY A 479 9.64 1.12 13.59
C GLY A 479 9.83 1.52 12.12
N VAL A 480 10.97 2.11 11.80
CA VAL A 480 11.30 2.54 10.43
C VAL A 480 12.17 1.47 9.77
N ARG A 481 11.71 0.95 8.63
CA ARG A 481 12.54 0.16 7.72
C ARG A 481 13.17 1.08 6.69
N TYR A 482 14.33 0.70 6.21
CA TYR A 482 15.05 1.38 5.15
C TYR A 482 15.09 0.47 3.94
N ARG A 483 14.81 1.01 2.76
CA ARG A 483 14.88 0.28 1.51
C ARG A 483 15.77 1.02 0.54
N MET A 484 16.68 0.30 -0.08
CA MET A 484 17.40 0.80 -1.25
C MET A 484 16.56 0.51 -2.49
N LEU A 485 16.40 1.49 -3.37
CA LEU A 485 15.80 1.22 -4.67
C LEU A 485 16.68 0.22 -5.42
N GLU A 486 16.10 -0.78 -6.05
CA GLU A 486 16.78 -1.85 -6.78
C GLU A 486 17.75 -1.32 -7.84
N THR A 487 17.45 -0.18 -8.46
CA THR A 487 18.36 0.55 -9.35
C THR A 487 19.62 1.06 -8.64
N MET A 488 19.47 1.68 -7.46
CA MET A 488 20.60 2.10 -6.61
C MET A 488 21.36 0.89 -6.07
N ARG A 489 20.63 -0.16 -5.69
CA ARG A 489 21.18 -1.42 -5.17
C ARG A 489 22.02 -2.14 -6.21
N ALA A 490 21.55 -2.23 -7.45
CA ALA A 490 22.29 -2.84 -8.55
C ALA A 490 23.61 -2.09 -8.82
N TYR A 491 23.55 -0.75 -8.88
CA TYR A 491 24.76 0.06 -9.00
C TYR A 491 25.73 -0.15 -7.83
N ALA A 492 25.21 -0.14 -6.60
CA ALA A 492 25.98 -0.36 -5.39
C ALA A 492 26.65 -1.75 -5.35
N LEU A 493 25.95 -2.80 -5.83
CA LEU A 493 26.49 -4.16 -5.95
C LEU A 493 27.59 -4.25 -7.02
N GLU A 494 27.46 -3.56 -8.16
CA GLU A 494 28.53 -3.51 -9.18
C GLU A 494 29.79 -2.83 -8.63
N GLU A 495 29.64 -1.72 -7.93
CA GLU A 495 30.76 -1.03 -7.28
C GLU A 495 31.39 -1.88 -6.17
N LEU A 496 30.57 -2.63 -5.43
CA LEU A 496 31.02 -3.57 -4.41
C LEU A 496 31.79 -4.75 -5.02
N ASP A 497 31.34 -5.26 -6.17
CA ASP A 497 32.03 -6.30 -6.95
C ASP A 497 33.35 -5.79 -7.52
N ALA A 498 33.39 -4.58 -8.06
CA ALA A 498 34.61 -3.94 -8.56
C ALA A 498 35.69 -3.78 -7.48
N ARG A 499 35.27 -3.62 -6.21
CA ARG A 499 36.16 -3.58 -5.04
C ARG A 499 36.55 -4.96 -4.50
N GLY A 500 35.83 -6.01 -4.87
CA GLY A 500 36.04 -7.37 -4.36
C GLY A 500 35.44 -7.62 -2.98
N ASP A 501 34.61 -6.71 -2.47
CA ASP A 501 34.08 -6.74 -1.09
C ASP A 501 32.76 -7.52 -0.96
N ARG A 502 32.18 -8.01 -2.08
CA ARG A 502 30.86 -8.65 -2.07
C ARG A 502 30.75 -9.84 -1.12
N LEU A 503 31.79 -10.68 -1.07
CA LEU A 503 31.81 -11.84 -0.17
C LEU A 503 31.84 -11.40 1.31
N ALA A 504 32.62 -10.37 1.63
CA ALA A 504 32.71 -9.83 2.99
C ALA A 504 31.39 -9.19 3.43
N ALA A 505 30.77 -8.39 2.57
CA ALA A 505 29.48 -7.76 2.84
C ALA A 505 28.35 -8.80 3.01
N ALA A 506 28.30 -9.82 2.14
CA ALA A 506 27.33 -10.91 2.27
C ALA A 506 27.54 -11.75 3.55
N THR A 507 28.80 -11.87 4.00
CA THR A 507 29.11 -12.53 5.27
C THR A 507 28.68 -11.69 6.46
N ALA A 508 28.94 -10.38 6.47
CA ALA A 508 28.46 -9.47 7.50
C ALA A 508 26.92 -9.42 7.57
N HIS A 509 26.23 -9.49 6.43
CA HIS A 509 24.78 -9.64 6.37
C HIS A 509 24.30 -10.94 7.02
N ALA A 510 24.91 -12.08 6.67
CA ALA A 510 24.53 -13.36 7.25
C ALA A 510 24.84 -13.42 8.76
N GLU A 511 25.92 -12.79 9.20
CA GLU A 511 26.26 -12.61 10.62
C GLU A 511 25.23 -11.76 11.36
N TRP A 512 24.75 -10.68 10.75
CA TRP A 512 23.63 -9.91 11.30
C TRP A 512 22.37 -10.78 11.42
N VAL A 513 21.98 -11.52 10.38
CA VAL A 513 20.84 -12.44 10.46
C VAL A 513 21.04 -13.47 11.57
N ALA A 514 22.27 -13.98 11.73
CA ALA A 514 22.61 -14.89 12.81
C ALA A 514 22.36 -14.27 14.19
N THR A 515 22.52 -12.96 14.38
CA THR A 515 22.15 -12.31 15.66
C THR A 515 20.66 -12.42 16.00
N LEU A 516 19.80 -12.66 15.01
CA LEU A 516 18.36 -12.89 15.21
C LEU A 516 18.06 -14.35 15.58
N THR A 517 18.85 -15.30 15.10
CA THR A 517 18.57 -16.74 15.19
C THR A 517 19.42 -17.46 16.23
N ASP A 518 20.64 -16.99 16.48
CA ASP A 518 21.66 -17.60 17.34
C ASP A 518 21.44 -17.25 18.83
N LEU A 519 20.27 -17.66 19.33
CA LEU A 519 19.94 -17.57 20.74
C LEU A 519 20.29 -18.89 21.46
N PRO A 520 20.53 -18.85 22.79
CA PRO A 520 20.95 -20.03 23.55
C PRO A 520 20.00 -21.23 23.35
N VAL A 521 20.57 -22.34 22.86
CA VAL A 521 19.83 -23.56 22.49
C VAL A 521 19.29 -24.31 23.70
N GLU A 522 19.89 -24.11 24.87
CA GLU A 522 19.50 -24.64 26.18
C GLU A 522 18.20 -24.02 26.69
N THR A 523 17.84 -22.85 26.14
CA THR A 523 16.61 -22.13 26.47
C THR A 523 15.77 -21.86 25.20
N PRO A 524 15.31 -22.91 24.50
CA PRO A 524 14.68 -22.77 23.19
C PRO A 524 13.29 -22.13 23.25
N CYS A 525 12.71 -21.97 24.45
CA CYS A 525 11.36 -21.46 24.64
C CYS A 525 11.36 -20.21 25.53
N THR A 526 11.88 -19.07 25.06
CA THR A 526 11.91 -17.81 25.83
C THR A 526 11.19 -16.68 25.09
N ALA A 527 10.90 -15.58 25.80
CA ALA A 527 10.29 -14.40 25.20
C ALA A 527 11.20 -13.74 24.14
N ALA A 528 12.52 -13.88 24.28
CA ALA A 528 13.49 -13.45 23.27
C ALA A 528 13.37 -14.29 21.99
N VAL A 529 13.28 -15.61 22.12
CA VAL A 529 13.09 -16.53 20.98
C VAL A 529 11.78 -16.22 20.24
N GLU A 530 10.69 -16.02 20.97
CA GLU A 530 9.41 -15.64 20.40
C GLU A 530 9.49 -14.30 19.67
N ARG A 531 10.05 -13.26 20.31
CA ARG A 531 10.25 -11.92 19.71
C ARG A 531 11.04 -11.98 18.40
N ASN A 532 12.13 -12.75 18.38
CA ASN A 532 12.96 -12.90 17.19
C ASN A 532 12.26 -13.71 16.10
N SER A 533 11.47 -14.74 16.45
CA SER A 533 10.70 -15.49 15.45
C SER A 533 9.69 -14.61 14.71
N ILE A 534 9.07 -13.66 15.41
CA ILE A 534 8.14 -12.67 14.83
C ILE A 534 8.88 -11.72 13.90
N ARG A 535 10.08 -11.29 14.31
CA ARG A 535 10.95 -10.44 13.49
C ARG A 535 11.39 -11.17 12.21
N LEU A 536 11.75 -12.45 12.30
CA LEU A 536 12.13 -13.28 11.15
C LEU A 536 11.02 -13.38 10.10
N GLU A 537 9.75 -13.23 10.46
CA GLU A 537 8.69 -13.15 9.45
C GLU A 537 8.82 -11.94 8.53
N ARG A 538 9.29 -10.81 9.07
CA ARG A 538 9.58 -9.59 8.30
C ARG A 538 10.91 -9.70 7.56
N GLU A 539 11.86 -10.41 8.15
CA GLU A 539 13.20 -10.62 7.60
C GLU A 539 13.35 -11.92 6.81
N ALA A 540 12.24 -12.54 6.37
CA ALA A 540 12.26 -13.87 5.75
C ALA A 540 13.16 -13.93 4.50
N ASP A 541 13.16 -12.87 3.69
CA ASP A 541 14.02 -12.76 2.51
C ASP A 541 15.50 -12.59 2.89
N ASN A 542 15.80 -11.79 3.93
CA ASN A 542 17.16 -11.64 4.45
C ASN A 542 17.67 -12.97 5.03
N TRP A 543 16.82 -13.72 5.74
CA TRP A 543 17.17 -15.05 6.22
C TRP A 543 17.43 -16.05 5.08
N ARG A 544 16.59 -16.04 4.02
CA ARG A 544 16.81 -16.88 2.83
C ARG A 544 18.16 -16.57 2.18
N ASP A 545 18.48 -15.30 1.99
CA ASP A 545 19.75 -14.86 1.40
C ASP A 545 20.96 -15.30 2.24
N ALA A 546 20.86 -15.19 3.57
CA ALA A 546 21.90 -15.64 4.50
C ALA A 546 22.08 -17.17 4.48
N VAL A 547 21.00 -17.95 4.43
CA VAL A 547 21.06 -19.43 4.31
C VAL A 547 21.73 -19.85 3.01
N MET A 548 21.35 -19.23 1.88
CA MET A 548 21.99 -19.50 0.59
C MET A 548 23.48 -19.11 0.60
N HIS A 549 23.83 -18.02 1.28
CA HIS A 549 25.22 -17.61 1.45
C HIS A 549 26.03 -18.61 2.29
N ALA A 550 25.50 -19.07 3.42
CA ALA A 550 26.14 -20.08 4.26
C ALA A 550 26.38 -21.40 3.51
N ALA A 551 25.41 -21.83 2.70
CA ALA A 551 25.53 -23.01 1.85
C ALA A 551 26.64 -22.84 0.80
N ARG A 552 26.70 -21.69 0.11
CA ARG A 552 27.74 -21.38 -0.88
C ARG A 552 29.14 -21.31 -0.26
N LEU A 553 29.25 -20.75 0.94
CA LEU A 553 30.50 -20.66 1.69
C LEU A 553 30.95 -22.02 2.26
N GLY A 554 30.03 -22.97 2.41
CA GLY A 554 30.29 -24.25 3.09
C GLY A 554 30.52 -24.09 4.61
N SER A 555 29.99 -23.03 5.22
CA SER A 555 30.20 -22.74 6.65
C SER A 555 29.17 -23.46 7.53
N GLY A 556 29.57 -24.58 8.13
CA GLY A 556 28.76 -25.30 9.12
C GLY A 556 28.53 -24.54 10.43
N ASP A 557 29.38 -23.55 10.74
CA ASP A 557 29.18 -22.66 11.88
C ASP A 557 27.97 -21.74 11.64
N LEU A 558 28.03 -20.97 10.55
CA LEU A 558 26.97 -20.05 10.15
C LEU A 558 25.65 -20.80 9.86
N ALA A 559 25.72 -21.97 9.24
CA ALA A 559 24.56 -22.82 8.99
C ALA A 559 23.80 -23.20 10.28
N GLY A 560 24.53 -23.56 11.34
CA GLY A 560 23.94 -23.90 12.64
C GLY A 560 23.31 -22.69 13.32
N ARG A 561 24.03 -21.58 13.36
CA ARG A 561 23.60 -20.31 13.97
C ARG A 561 22.35 -19.75 13.27
N LEU A 562 22.29 -19.82 11.94
CA LEU A 562 21.13 -19.44 11.11
C LEU A 562 19.91 -20.36 11.26
N CYS A 563 20.06 -21.50 11.95
CA CYS A 563 18.99 -22.46 12.23
C CYS A 563 18.63 -22.55 13.72
N GLY A 564 19.09 -21.61 14.55
CA GLY A 564 18.84 -21.61 15.99
C GLY A 564 17.36 -21.50 16.39
N PRO A 565 17.04 -21.48 17.70
CA PRO A 565 15.68 -21.70 18.21
C PRO A 565 14.55 -20.84 17.58
N PRO A 566 14.73 -19.54 17.30
CA PRO A 566 13.70 -18.70 16.65
C PRO A 566 13.23 -19.23 15.29
N VAL A 567 14.10 -19.93 14.58
CA VAL A 567 13.85 -20.46 13.23
C VAL A 567 12.87 -21.62 13.28
N ALA A 568 12.91 -22.45 14.32
CA ALA A 568 11.96 -23.54 14.52
C ALA A 568 10.51 -23.01 14.59
N TYR A 569 10.30 -21.88 15.28
CA TYR A 569 9.02 -21.19 15.32
C TYR A 569 8.67 -20.57 13.97
N PHE A 570 9.59 -19.81 13.37
CA PHE A 570 9.39 -19.13 12.08
C PHE A 570 9.00 -20.07 10.93
N LEU A 571 9.59 -21.27 10.89
CA LEU A 571 9.37 -22.26 9.82
C LEU A 571 8.10 -23.10 9.98
N LEU A 572 7.42 -23.03 11.12
CA LEU A 572 6.23 -23.83 11.35
C LEU A 572 5.15 -23.48 10.30
N GLY A 573 4.81 -24.45 9.44
CA GLY A 573 3.86 -24.26 8.33
C GLY A 573 4.42 -23.61 7.07
N ARG A 574 5.74 -23.38 6.98
CA ARG A 574 6.42 -22.82 5.80
C ARG A 574 7.16 -23.91 5.01
N HIS A 575 6.38 -24.74 4.32
CA HIS A 575 6.91 -25.86 3.52
C HIS A 575 7.71 -25.42 2.30
N ASP A 576 7.45 -24.22 1.80
CA ASP A 576 8.15 -23.60 0.68
C ASP A 576 9.64 -23.34 0.96
N LEU A 577 10.06 -23.39 2.23
CA LEU A 577 11.44 -23.08 2.65
C LEU A 577 12.27 -24.33 2.98
N ALA A 578 11.69 -25.54 2.95
CA ALA A 578 12.37 -26.76 3.38
C ALA A 578 13.60 -27.09 2.52
N ASP A 579 13.50 -26.92 1.21
CA ASP A 579 14.57 -27.26 0.26
C ASP A 579 15.82 -26.38 0.43
N LEU A 580 15.65 -25.16 0.95
CA LEU A 580 16.76 -24.24 1.22
C LEU A 580 17.69 -24.75 2.33
N LEU A 581 17.17 -25.58 3.24
CA LEU A 581 17.88 -26.08 4.41
C LEU A 581 18.61 -27.39 4.14
N LEU A 582 18.20 -28.16 3.12
CA LEU A 582 18.79 -29.46 2.81
C LEU A 582 20.31 -29.38 2.57
N PRO A 583 20.86 -28.37 1.86
CA PRO A 583 22.31 -28.24 1.67
C PRO A 583 23.09 -27.96 2.95
N LEU A 584 22.43 -27.48 4.02
CA LEU A 584 23.10 -27.14 5.28
C LEU A 584 23.40 -28.38 6.15
N LEU A 585 22.56 -29.42 6.05
CA LEU A 585 22.69 -30.63 6.87
C LEU A 585 24.07 -31.33 6.77
N PRO A 586 24.67 -31.53 5.57
CA PRO A 586 26.01 -32.12 5.48
C PRO A 586 27.12 -31.20 5.99
N LEU A 587 26.89 -29.88 6.13
CA LEU A 587 27.88 -28.94 6.67
C LEU A 587 27.99 -29.02 8.21
N CYS A 588 26.92 -29.46 8.86
CA CYS A 588 26.84 -29.65 10.31
C CYS A 588 27.05 -31.14 10.66
N GLY A 589 28.31 -31.58 10.62
CA GLY A 589 28.73 -32.94 10.95
C GLY A 589 28.79 -33.24 12.46
N VAL A 590 29.38 -34.39 12.80
CA VAL A 590 29.47 -34.92 14.17
C VAL A 590 30.21 -33.99 15.13
N ASP A 591 31.15 -33.19 14.62
CA ASP A 591 31.97 -32.28 15.44
C ASP A 591 31.20 -31.05 15.98
N ARG A 592 29.96 -30.82 15.54
CA ARG A 592 29.09 -29.71 15.99
C ARG A 592 27.65 -30.19 16.29
N PRO A 593 27.44 -30.96 17.36
CA PRO A 593 26.15 -31.58 17.66
C PRO A 593 25.01 -30.58 17.88
N SER A 594 25.29 -29.42 18.50
CA SER A 594 24.30 -28.34 18.67
C SER A 594 23.82 -27.75 17.33
N HIS A 595 24.74 -27.44 16.41
CA HIS A 595 24.40 -26.92 15.09
C HIS A 595 23.64 -27.94 14.24
N ARG A 596 24.04 -29.22 14.32
CA ARG A 596 23.35 -30.31 13.64
C ARG A 596 21.92 -30.45 14.12
N ARG A 597 21.69 -30.38 15.44
CA ARG A 597 20.36 -30.37 16.05
C ARG A 597 19.51 -29.21 15.56
N SER A 598 20.06 -28.00 15.50
CA SER A 598 19.38 -26.80 15.00
C SER A 598 18.90 -26.97 13.55
N VAL A 599 19.78 -27.43 12.65
CA VAL A 599 19.43 -27.69 11.23
C VAL A 599 18.37 -28.79 11.10
N LEU A 600 18.50 -29.90 11.82
CA LEU A 600 17.50 -30.98 11.82
C LEU A 600 16.15 -30.51 12.35
N THR A 601 16.15 -29.70 13.42
CA THR A 601 14.93 -29.10 13.99
C THR A 601 14.26 -28.18 12.97
N ALA A 602 15.02 -27.33 12.30
CA ALA A 602 14.50 -26.46 11.24
C ALA A 602 13.91 -27.27 10.07
N LEU A 603 14.57 -28.36 9.67
CA LEU A 603 14.07 -29.29 8.63
C LEU A 603 12.77 -29.99 9.05
N ILE A 604 12.63 -30.42 10.30
CA ILE A 604 11.40 -31.06 10.79
C ILE A 604 10.24 -30.06 10.81
N ASN A 605 10.46 -28.84 11.33
CA ASN A 605 9.42 -27.81 11.41
C ASN A 605 8.98 -27.29 10.03
N SER A 606 9.92 -27.14 9.09
CA SER A 606 9.61 -26.75 7.71
C SER A 606 8.98 -27.88 6.89
N ALA A 607 9.23 -29.14 7.18
CA ALA A 607 8.76 -30.27 6.35
C ALA A 607 7.43 -30.91 6.81
N ALA A 608 6.64 -30.26 7.68
CA ALA A 608 5.37 -30.82 8.16
C ALA A 608 4.47 -31.30 7.01
N GLY A 609 4.37 -32.62 6.82
CA GLY A 609 3.55 -33.23 5.76
C GLY A 609 4.11 -33.23 4.34
N ALA A 610 5.29 -32.62 4.09
CA ALA A 610 5.93 -32.61 2.76
C ALA A 610 7.00 -33.70 2.58
N ALA A 611 7.69 -34.09 3.65
CA ALA A 611 8.67 -35.19 3.65
C ALA A 611 8.01 -36.55 4.00
N PRO A 612 8.57 -37.68 3.51
CA PRO A 612 8.11 -39.00 3.91
C PRO A 612 8.12 -39.15 5.45
N PRO A 613 7.05 -39.69 6.07
CA PRO A 613 6.96 -39.83 7.53
C PRO A 613 8.16 -40.55 8.17
N GLU A 614 8.70 -41.57 7.49
CA GLU A 614 9.88 -42.32 7.93
C GLU A 614 11.13 -41.44 8.03
N LEU A 615 11.34 -40.54 7.07
CA LEU A 615 12.48 -39.62 7.07
C LEU A 615 12.35 -38.59 8.19
N THR A 616 11.16 -38.04 8.40
CA THR A 616 10.88 -37.11 9.49
C THR A 616 11.09 -37.78 10.85
N ARG A 617 10.66 -39.03 11.01
CA ARG A 617 10.86 -39.82 12.23
C ARG A 617 12.34 -40.10 12.49
N ALA A 618 13.10 -40.52 11.47
CA ALA A 618 14.54 -40.73 11.60
C ALA A 618 15.29 -39.45 12.02
N ARG A 619 14.92 -38.30 11.45
CA ARG A 619 15.48 -37.00 11.86
C ARG A 619 15.09 -36.64 13.30
N ALA A 620 13.85 -36.88 13.70
CA ALA A 620 13.40 -36.63 15.07
C ALA A 620 14.11 -37.53 16.09
N ASP A 621 14.37 -38.79 15.75
CA ASP A 621 15.15 -39.72 16.57
C ASP A 621 16.61 -39.26 16.70
N GLU A 622 17.20 -38.74 15.63
CA GLU A 622 18.54 -38.14 15.68
C GLU A 622 18.59 -36.89 16.56
N VAL A 623 17.64 -35.96 16.41
CA VAL A 623 17.52 -34.79 17.30
C VAL A 623 17.36 -35.25 18.75
N TYR A 624 16.54 -36.26 19.01
CA TYR A 624 16.34 -36.79 20.36
C TYR A 624 17.62 -37.39 20.94
N ALA A 625 18.40 -38.14 20.16
CA ALA A 625 19.69 -38.67 20.60
C ALA A 625 20.69 -37.56 20.95
N LEU A 626 20.79 -36.52 20.11
CA LEU A 626 21.63 -35.34 20.38
C LEU A 626 21.18 -34.59 21.65
N ASP A 627 19.88 -34.58 21.92
CA ASP A 627 19.29 -33.92 23.09
C ASP A 627 19.44 -34.73 24.39
N GLU A 628 19.70 -36.04 24.32
CA GLU A 628 20.01 -36.83 25.52
C GLU A 628 21.38 -36.47 26.11
N GLU A 629 22.34 -36.14 25.24
CA GLU A 629 23.69 -35.69 25.63
C GLU A 629 23.68 -34.26 26.21
N GLU A 630 22.88 -33.37 25.61
CA GLU A 630 22.73 -31.97 26.03
C GLU A 630 21.24 -31.60 26.12
N PRO A 631 20.60 -31.75 27.30
CA PRO A 631 19.15 -31.65 27.44
C PRO A 631 18.59 -30.24 27.19
N THR A 632 18.02 -30.01 26.00
CA THR A 632 17.30 -28.76 25.68
C THR A 632 15.78 -28.95 25.69
N GLY A 633 15.32 -30.18 25.52
CA GLY A 633 13.90 -30.57 25.41
C GLY A 633 13.37 -30.50 23.97
N VAL A 634 14.17 -30.02 23.01
CA VAL A 634 13.81 -29.98 21.59
C VAL A 634 13.60 -31.37 21.01
N GLY A 635 14.35 -32.38 21.46
CA GLY A 635 14.16 -33.77 21.03
C GLY A 635 12.75 -34.28 21.33
N ARG A 636 12.23 -33.98 22.53
CA ARG A 636 10.86 -34.34 22.92
C ARG A 636 9.82 -33.57 22.11
N LEU A 637 10.05 -32.28 21.84
CA LEU A 637 9.17 -31.49 20.97
C LEU A 637 9.12 -32.07 19.55
N MET A 638 10.25 -32.50 18.98
CA MET A 638 10.27 -33.08 17.63
C MET A 638 9.59 -34.45 17.58
N LYS A 639 9.75 -35.28 18.61
CA LYS A 639 9.01 -36.54 18.73
C LYS A 639 7.51 -36.32 18.89
N TRP A 640 7.09 -35.40 19.77
CA TRP A 640 5.69 -35.00 19.93
C TRP A 640 5.08 -34.62 18.58
N MET A 641 5.75 -33.74 17.82
CA MET A 641 5.28 -33.26 16.53
C MET A 641 5.12 -34.40 15.51
N THR A 642 6.10 -35.30 15.45
CA THR A 642 6.08 -36.46 14.54
C THR A 642 4.95 -37.44 14.88
N TYR A 643 4.73 -37.74 16.17
CA TYR A 643 3.64 -38.61 16.62
C TYR A 643 2.27 -37.98 16.37
N ALA A 644 2.12 -36.69 16.67
CA ALA A 644 0.88 -35.96 16.44
C ALA A 644 0.46 -35.97 14.95
N TRP A 645 1.42 -35.81 14.03
CA TRP A 645 1.14 -35.90 12.59
C TRP A 645 0.84 -37.31 12.10
N SER A 646 1.38 -38.33 12.78
CA SER A 646 1.11 -39.74 12.49
C SER A 646 -0.21 -40.24 13.10
N GLY A 647 -0.91 -39.38 13.86
CA GLY A 647 -2.14 -39.74 14.58
C GLY A 647 -1.92 -40.51 15.89
N GLU A 648 -0.67 -40.67 16.32
CA GLU A 648 -0.27 -41.36 17.55
C GLU A 648 -0.38 -40.40 18.75
N PHE A 649 -1.59 -39.89 19.03
CA PHE A 649 -1.80 -38.79 19.98
C PHE A 649 -1.42 -39.13 21.42
N GLU A 650 -1.64 -40.36 21.88
CA GLU A 650 -1.22 -40.82 23.21
C GLU A 650 0.31 -40.74 23.36
N ALA A 651 1.06 -41.29 22.40
CA ALA A 651 2.52 -41.22 22.39
C ALA A 651 3.02 -39.76 22.27
N ALA A 652 2.33 -38.92 21.50
CA ALA A 652 2.65 -37.50 21.40
C ALA A 652 2.52 -36.80 22.77
N ILE A 653 1.41 -37.02 23.47
CA ILE A 653 1.13 -36.43 24.77
C ILE A 653 2.12 -36.95 25.83
N GLU A 654 2.43 -38.24 25.80
CA GLU A 654 3.40 -38.85 26.70
C GLU A 654 4.77 -38.16 26.61
N GLN A 655 5.27 -37.87 25.40
CA GLN A 655 6.54 -37.16 25.23
C GLN A 655 6.53 -35.77 25.89
N CYS A 656 5.40 -35.06 25.79
CA CYS A 656 5.24 -33.76 26.43
C CYS A 656 5.17 -33.86 27.95
N LEU A 657 4.47 -34.86 28.50
CA LEU A 657 4.40 -35.08 29.95
C LEU A 657 5.75 -35.46 30.55
N LEU A 658 6.49 -36.37 29.90
CA LEU A 658 7.83 -36.75 30.32
C LEU A 658 8.76 -35.53 30.35
N GLY A 659 8.68 -34.67 29.35
CA GLY A 659 9.49 -33.45 29.30
C GLY A 659 9.05 -32.37 30.29
N ALA A 660 7.74 -32.20 30.51
CA ALA A 660 7.20 -31.27 31.51
C ALA A 660 7.67 -31.59 32.94
N ASN A 661 8.01 -32.86 33.21
CA ASN A 661 8.49 -33.34 34.51
C ASN A 661 10.01 -33.58 34.56
N ASP A 662 10.77 -33.34 33.47
CA ASP A 662 12.22 -33.56 33.42
C ASP A 662 12.96 -32.38 34.04
N MET A 663 13.50 -32.57 35.25
CA MET A 663 14.17 -31.52 36.02
C MET A 663 15.49 -31.02 35.41
N ARG A 664 16.02 -31.70 34.38
CA ARG A 664 17.21 -31.25 33.65
C ARG A 664 16.90 -30.13 32.64
N LEU A 665 15.64 -29.98 32.25
CA LEU A 665 15.21 -28.98 31.28
C LEU A 665 14.98 -27.62 31.92
N HIS A 666 15.25 -26.56 31.17
CA HIS A 666 14.92 -25.20 31.58
C HIS A 666 13.41 -25.05 31.86
N GLU A 667 13.05 -24.24 32.86
CA GLU A 667 11.67 -24.09 33.32
C GLU A 667 10.72 -23.70 32.18
N THR A 668 11.13 -22.78 31.34
CA THR A 668 10.30 -22.34 30.22
C THR A 668 10.06 -23.43 29.17
N THR A 669 11.02 -24.35 28.97
CA THR A 669 10.82 -25.51 28.09
C THR A 669 9.81 -26.48 28.71
N ARG A 670 9.92 -26.75 30.02
CA ARG A 670 8.94 -27.59 30.74
C ARG A 670 7.54 -27.01 30.67
N ASP A 671 7.41 -25.71 30.87
CA ASP A 671 6.14 -24.99 30.78
C ASP A 671 5.54 -25.07 29.38
N LYS A 672 6.37 -24.99 28.34
CA LYS A 672 5.95 -25.20 26.95
C LYS A 672 5.41 -26.62 26.70
N LEU A 673 6.13 -27.63 27.19
CA LEU A 673 5.73 -29.03 27.06
C LEU A 673 4.45 -29.32 27.86
N LEU A 674 4.32 -28.75 29.06
CA LEU A 674 3.11 -28.82 29.87
C LEU A 674 1.90 -28.23 29.13
N GLY A 675 2.03 -27.03 28.57
CA GLY A 675 0.94 -26.39 27.84
C GLY A 675 0.46 -27.21 26.63
N ILE A 676 1.39 -27.85 25.92
CA ILE A 676 1.06 -28.78 24.83
C ILE A 676 0.36 -30.03 25.36
N ALA A 677 0.87 -30.63 26.44
CA ALA A 677 0.30 -31.84 27.04
C ALA A 677 -1.14 -31.62 27.54
N VAL A 678 -1.37 -30.55 28.32
CA VAL A 678 -2.69 -30.23 28.86
C VAL A 678 -3.69 -29.99 27.73
N LEU A 679 -3.31 -29.19 26.73
CA LEU A 679 -4.16 -28.96 25.57
C LEU A 679 -4.46 -30.27 24.82
N GLY A 680 -3.44 -31.11 24.60
CA GLY A 680 -3.59 -32.41 23.94
C GLY A 680 -4.52 -33.37 24.69
N GLN A 681 -4.33 -33.53 26.00
CA GLN A 681 -5.14 -34.43 26.83
C GLN A 681 -6.63 -34.08 26.76
N PHE A 682 -6.98 -32.80 26.93
CA PHE A 682 -8.38 -32.41 26.91
C PHE A 682 -8.99 -32.39 25.50
N SER A 683 -8.20 -32.07 24.46
CA SER A 683 -8.71 -31.93 23.09
C SER A 683 -8.71 -33.22 22.27
N LEU A 684 -7.90 -34.22 22.63
CA LEU A 684 -7.68 -35.44 21.82
C LEU A 684 -7.96 -36.76 22.55
N LEU A 685 -7.90 -36.82 23.89
CA LEU A 685 -8.10 -38.06 24.66
C LEU A 685 -9.45 -38.06 25.41
N GLU A 686 -9.88 -39.24 25.86
CA GLU A 686 -10.90 -39.36 26.90
C GLU A 686 -10.34 -38.77 28.21
N ALA A 687 -11.20 -38.17 29.05
CA ALA A 687 -10.82 -37.27 30.14
C ALA A 687 -9.59 -37.74 30.94
N PRO A 688 -8.63 -36.85 31.27
CA PRO A 688 -7.41 -37.23 31.97
C PRO A 688 -7.69 -37.74 33.39
N ASP A 689 -6.77 -38.55 33.93
CA ASP A 689 -6.90 -39.18 35.26
C ASP A 689 -7.07 -38.17 36.41
N ASP A 690 -6.45 -36.98 36.30
CA ASP A 690 -6.55 -35.88 37.28
C ASP A 690 -6.72 -34.51 36.58
N PRO A 691 -7.95 -34.15 36.18
CA PRO A 691 -8.21 -32.95 35.41
C PRO A 691 -7.97 -31.66 36.21
N ASP A 692 -8.34 -31.65 37.50
CA ASP A 692 -8.22 -30.46 38.35
C ASP A 692 -6.76 -30.08 38.59
N HIS A 693 -5.90 -31.06 38.85
CA HIS A 693 -4.47 -30.82 39.02
C HIS A 693 -3.81 -30.27 37.76
N LEU A 694 -4.20 -30.76 36.58
CA LEU A 694 -3.68 -30.28 35.30
C LEU A 694 -4.14 -28.84 34.99
N ILE A 695 -5.40 -28.52 35.29
CA ILE A 695 -5.95 -27.17 35.15
C ILE A 695 -5.19 -26.21 36.09
N GLU A 696 -5.00 -26.58 37.36
CA GLU A 696 -4.27 -25.77 38.33
C GLU A 696 -2.83 -25.49 37.85
N ARG A 697 -2.09 -26.53 37.46
CA ARG A 697 -0.72 -26.39 36.93
C ARG A 697 -0.65 -25.50 35.71
N ALA A 698 -1.61 -25.62 34.79
CA ALA A 698 -1.69 -24.78 33.61
C ALA A 698 -1.92 -23.30 34.00
N LEU A 699 -2.85 -23.02 34.91
CA LEU A 699 -3.14 -21.65 35.35
C LEU A 699 -1.98 -21.03 36.16
N THR A 700 -1.28 -21.80 36.98
CA THR A 700 -0.04 -21.35 37.65
C THR A 700 1.02 -20.96 36.62
N THR A 701 1.17 -21.75 35.56
CA THR A 701 2.10 -21.45 34.46
C THR A 701 1.71 -20.16 33.73
N VAL A 702 0.41 -19.96 33.47
CA VAL A 702 -0.11 -18.73 32.86
C VAL A 702 0.23 -17.49 33.69
N ALA A 703 0.12 -17.58 35.01
CA ALA A 703 0.36 -16.46 35.91
C ALA A 703 1.83 -16.01 35.97
N ARG A 704 2.78 -16.92 35.69
CA ARG A 704 4.22 -16.65 35.78
C ARG A 704 4.94 -16.49 34.44
N SER A 705 4.41 -17.06 33.36
CA SER A 705 5.13 -17.13 32.08
C SER A 705 5.10 -15.80 31.32
N GLU A 706 6.27 -15.33 30.90
CA GLU A 706 6.41 -14.17 30.00
C GLU A 706 6.22 -14.52 28.52
N VAL A 707 6.27 -15.81 28.16
CA VAL A 707 6.14 -16.28 26.77
C VAL A 707 4.67 -16.37 26.38
N ALA A 708 4.25 -15.59 25.40
CA ALA A 708 2.85 -15.49 25.02
C ALA A 708 2.30 -16.86 24.61
N LEU A 709 3.05 -17.58 23.78
CA LEU A 709 2.67 -18.90 23.33
C LEU A 709 2.41 -19.91 24.46
N GLN A 710 3.21 -19.90 25.52
CA GLN A 710 3.03 -20.81 26.66
C GLN A 710 1.73 -20.48 27.38
N ARG A 711 1.51 -19.19 27.68
CA ARG A 711 0.26 -18.72 28.29
C ARG A 711 -0.94 -19.12 27.44
N THR A 712 -0.87 -18.93 26.12
CA THR A 712 -1.96 -19.29 25.21
C THR A 712 -2.28 -20.77 25.24
N THR A 713 -1.26 -21.65 25.12
CA THR A 713 -1.49 -23.11 25.14
C THR A 713 -2.04 -23.59 26.49
N CYS A 714 -1.54 -23.06 27.61
CA CYS A 714 -2.02 -23.39 28.95
C CYS A 714 -3.43 -22.86 29.20
N ARG A 715 -3.75 -21.63 28.77
CA ARG A 715 -5.10 -21.05 28.87
C ARG A 715 -6.12 -21.88 28.11
N LEU A 716 -5.81 -22.28 26.87
CA LEU A 716 -6.70 -23.12 26.07
C LEU A 716 -6.89 -24.52 26.67
N GLY A 717 -5.82 -25.12 27.20
CA GLY A 717 -5.91 -26.40 27.92
C GLY A 717 -6.80 -26.30 29.16
N ALA A 718 -6.59 -25.28 30.00
CA ALA A 718 -7.40 -25.03 31.19
C ALA A 718 -8.87 -24.71 30.83
N ALA A 719 -9.10 -23.90 29.80
CA ALA A 719 -10.45 -23.62 29.29
C ALA A 719 -11.17 -24.91 28.91
N TRP A 720 -10.46 -25.82 28.26
CA TRP A 720 -11.03 -27.11 27.87
C TRP A 720 -11.44 -27.97 29.05
N GLY A 721 -10.61 -28.03 30.09
CA GLY A 721 -10.92 -28.76 31.32
C GLY A 721 -12.12 -28.16 32.07
N LEU A 722 -12.32 -26.85 32.00
CA LEU A 722 -13.43 -26.14 32.64
C LEU A 722 -14.72 -26.08 31.81
N ALA A 723 -14.69 -26.48 30.53
CA ALA A 723 -15.82 -26.29 29.62
C ALA A 723 -17.15 -26.92 30.10
N ALA A 724 -17.08 -28.01 30.87
CA ALA A 724 -18.26 -28.70 31.40
C ALA A 724 -18.66 -28.22 32.81
N THR A 725 -17.71 -27.74 33.61
CA THR A 725 -17.89 -27.42 35.03
C THR A 725 -18.04 -25.93 35.30
N ASP A 726 -17.36 -25.09 34.52
CA ASP A 726 -17.40 -23.62 34.58
C ASP A 726 -17.28 -23.01 33.15
N PRO A 727 -18.38 -23.00 32.37
CA PRO A 727 -18.39 -22.53 30.98
C PRO A 727 -17.99 -21.05 30.81
N ASP A 728 -18.35 -20.20 31.77
CA ASP A 728 -18.05 -18.77 31.72
C ASP A 728 -16.55 -18.52 31.92
N ARG A 729 -15.94 -19.21 32.90
CA ARG A 729 -14.49 -19.15 33.09
C ARG A 729 -13.74 -19.74 31.90
N SER A 730 -14.25 -20.81 31.30
CA SER A 730 -13.71 -21.37 30.06
C SER A 730 -13.71 -20.33 28.93
N LEU A 731 -14.84 -19.64 28.70
CA LEU A 731 -14.93 -18.62 27.64
C LEU A 731 -13.97 -17.43 27.90
N GLU A 732 -13.86 -16.98 29.16
CA GLU A 732 -12.91 -15.93 29.53
C GLU A 732 -11.45 -16.33 29.25
N LEU A 733 -11.07 -17.57 29.56
CA LEU A 733 -9.72 -18.06 29.25
C LEU A 733 -9.46 -18.15 27.74
N VAL A 734 -10.47 -18.49 26.93
CA VAL A 734 -10.38 -18.45 25.46
C VAL A 734 -10.16 -17.03 24.97
N ARG A 735 -10.89 -16.04 25.50
CA ARG A 735 -10.69 -14.61 25.16
C ARG A 735 -9.29 -14.14 25.46
N GLN A 736 -8.79 -14.45 26.65
CA GLN A 736 -7.43 -14.09 27.06
C GLN A 736 -6.37 -14.76 26.19
N ALA A 737 -6.61 -16.01 25.76
CA ALA A 737 -5.74 -16.70 24.82
C ALA A 737 -5.74 -16.03 23.43
N LEU A 738 -6.90 -15.61 22.93
CA LEU A 738 -7.03 -14.87 21.66
C LEU A 738 -6.44 -13.46 21.71
N ALA A 739 -6.31 -12.86 22.89
CA ALA A 739 -5.62 -11.57 23.04
C ALA A 739 -4.08 -11.68 22.95
N ASP A 740 -3.50 -12.86 23.23
CA ASP A 740 -2.06 -13.12 23.04
C ASP A 740 -1.68 -13.36 21.57
N VAL A 741 -2.64 -13.82 20.76
CA VAL A 741 -2.53 -14.21 19.33
C VAL A 741 -1.95 -13.16 18.36
N PRO A 742 -2.26 -11.85 18.45
CA PRO A 742 -1.76 -10.85 17.49
C PRO A 742 -0.24 -10.73 17.46
N TYR A 743 0.46 -11.30 18.46
CA TYR A 743 1.90 -11.25 18.58
C TYR A 743 2.62 -12.51 18.11
N VAL A 744 1.98 -13.66 17.84
CA VAL A 744 2.71 -14.93 17.61
C VAL A 744 2.32 -15.60 16.28
N PRO A 745 2.77 -15.10 15.13
CA PRO A 745 2.11 -15.44 13.88
C PRO A 745 2.37 -16.89 13.38
N ALA A 746 3.37 -17.64 13.87
CA ALA A 746 3.65 -18.98 13.35
C ALA A 746 2.84 -20.14 14.01
N LEU A 747 2.63 -20.16 15.34
CA LEU A 747 1.75 -21.17 15.98
C LEU A 747 0.27 -20.83 15.89
N THR A 748 -0.03 -19.54 15.85
CA THR A 748 -1.39 -19.04 15.72
C THR A 748 -1.99 -19.36 14.35
N ARG A 749 -1.13 -19.58 13.34
CA ARG A 749 -1.53 -19.99 12.00
C ARG A 749 -1.71 -21.49 11.79
N LEU A 750 -1.63 -22.37 12.80
CA LEU A 750 -1.80 -23.82 12.54
C LEU A 750 -2.64 -24.57 13.57
N THR A 751 -2.54 -24.26 14.86
CA THR A 751 -3.09 -25.14 15.91
C THR A 751 -4.05 -24.46 16.87
N LEU A 752 -3.87 -23.16 17.13
CA LEU A 752 -4.61 -22.45 18.19
C LEU A 752 -6.05 -22.08 17.77
N PRO A 753 -6.32 -21.52 16.58
CA PRO A 753 -7.69 -21.25 16.13
C PRO A 753 -8.51 -22.53 16.03
N GLY A 754 -7.95 -23.62 15.47
CA GLY A 754 -8.68 -24.88 15.37
C GLY A 754 -8.92 -25.60 16.69
N SER A 755 -8.02 -25.47 17.66
CA SER A 755 -8.29 -26.00 19.00
C SER A 755 -9.33 -25.15 19.72
N ALA A 756 -9.21 -23.83 19.69
CA ALA A 756 -10.22 -22.93 20.25
C ALA A 756 -11.60 -23.09 19.57
N SER A 757 -11.68 -23.18 18.24
CA SER A 757 -12.94 -23.40 17.53
C SER A 757 -13.56 -24.77 17.87
N ARG A 758 -12.76 -25.84 18.00
CA ARG A 758 -13.24 -27.14 18.49
C ARG A 758 -13.79 -27.05 19.92
N LEU A 759 -13.08 -26.37 20.81
CA LEU A 759 -13.54 -26.15 22.19
C LEU A 759 -14.88 -25.40 22.21
N LEU A 760 -15.01 -24.33 21.44
CA LEU A 760 -16.23 -23.53 21.38
C LEU A 760 -17.44 -24.36 20.99
N THR A 761 -17.28 -25.40 20.16
CA THR A 761 -18.40 -26.32 19.87
C THR A 761 -18.90 -27.10 21.09
N ARG A 762 -18.12 -27.25 22.15
CA ARG A 762 -18.57 -27.91 23.40
C ARG A 762 -19.38 -26.97 24.31
N LEU A 763 -19.32 -25.65 24.09
CA LEU A 763 -20.09 -24.68 24.87
C LEU A 763 -21.56 -24.63 24.41
N ALA A 764 -22.39 -23.98 25.22
CA ALA A 764 -23.76 -23.62 24.86
C ALA A 764 -23.78 -22.81 23.55
N PRO A 765 -24.79 -22.99 22.67
CA PRO A 765 -24.79 -22.39 21.34
C PRO A 765 -24.57 -20.87 21.28
N CYS A 766 -25.11 -20.12 22.23
CA CYS A 766 -24.93 -18.66 22.31
C CYS A 766 -23.47 -18.29 22.64
N LEU A 767 -22.85 -18.92 23.64
CA LEU A 767 -21.46 -18.71 24.03
C LEU A 767 -20.49 -19.16 22.91
N ALA A 768 -20.80 -20.28 22.26
CA ALA A 768 -20.08 -20.77 21.10
C ALA A 768 -20.11 -19.76 19.94
N ALA A 769 -21.29 -19.18 19.66
CA ALA A 769 -21.46 -18.19 18.60
C ALA A 769 -20.73 -16.88 18.89
N GLN A 770 -20.74 -16.41 20.15
CA GLN A 770 -19.97 -15.24 20.59
C GLN A 770 -18.46 -15.46 20.39
N GLY A 771 -17.93 -16.59 20.89
CA GLY A 771 -16.50 -16.89 20.77
C GLY A 771 -16.04 -17.04 19.31
N LEU A 772 -16.86 -17.65 18.44
CA LEU A 772 -16.53 -17.77 17.01
C LEU A 772 -16.56 -16.41 16.29
N MET A 773 -17.45 -15.49 16.68
CA MET A 773 -17.45 -14.12 16.14
C MET A 773 -16.18 -13.37 16.52
N GLU A 774 -15.81 -13.42 17.81
CA GLU A 774 -14.59 -12.80 18.33
C GLU A 774 -13.34 -13.34 17.63
N GLN A 775 -13.28 -14.65 17.33
CA GLN A 775 -12.21 -15.24 16.52
C GLN A 775 -12.15 -14.68 15.09
N LEU A 776 -13.30 -14.58 14.42
CA LEU A 776 -13.38 -14.06 13.06
C LEU A 776 -13.01 -12.57 12.99
N ASP A 777 -13.32 -11.79 14.02
CA ASP A 777 -12.96 -10.37 14.11
C ASP A 777 -11.46 -10.15 14.38
N ALA A 778 -10.80 -11.09 15.06
CA ALA A 778 -9.37 -11.02 15.37
C ALA A 778 -8.44 -11.41 14.20
N MET A 779 -8.99 -11.85 13.06
CA MET A 779 -8.19 -12.34 11.92
C MET A 779 -7.64 -11.21 11.02
N PRO A 780 -6.38 -11.30 10.55
CA PRO A 780 -5.78 -10.31 9.66
C PRO A 780 -6.34 -10.37 8.23
N VAL A 781 -6.21 -9.25 7.48
CA VAL A 781 -6.76 -9.07 6.11
C VAL A 781 -6.15 -10.01 5.05
N ARG A 782 -4.92 -10.51 5.25
CA ARG A 782 -4.29 -11.49 4.35
C ARG A 782 -4.68 -12.91 4.77
N ARG A 783 -5.51 -13.56 3.94
CA ARG A 783 -6.07 -14.89 4.18
C ARG A 783 -5.06 -16.00 3.88
N SER A 784 -4.71 -16.77 4.90
CA SER A 784 -4.07 -18.07 4.84
C SER A 784 -5.12 -19.19 4.97
N PHE A 785 -4.74 -20.43 4.64
CA PHE A 785 -5.66 -21.59 4.71
C PHE A 785 -6.22 -21.85 6.12
N VAL A 786 -5.56 -21.38 7.18
CA VAL A 786 -5.99 -21.54 8.57
C VAL A 786 -7.05 -20.54 9.00
N ASP A 787 -7.19 -19.44 8.27
CA ASP A 787 -8.26 -18.47 8.52
C ASP A 787 -9.65 -19.03 8.16
N LEU A 788 -9.69 -20.20 7.51
CA LEU A 788 -10.93 -20.91 7.22
C LEU A 788 -11.47 -21.72 8.41
N ILE A 789 -10.63 -22.06 9.41
CA ILE A 789 -11.02 -22.98 10.49
C ILE A 789 -12.27 -22.51 11.26
N PRO A 790 -12.38 -21.25 11.72
CA PRO A 790 -13.57 -20.79 12.44
C PRO A 790 -14.81 -20.75 11.55
N ILE A 791 -14.64 -20.57 10.24
CA ILE A 791 -15.75 -20.61 9.28
C ILE A 791 -16.33 -22.03 9.20
N PHE A 792 -15.48 -23.06 9.10
CA PHE A 792 -15.93 -24.46 9.10
C PHE A 792 -16.65 -24.84 10.39
N TYR A 793 -16.08 -24.51 11.56
CA TYR A 793 -16.71 -24.81 12.84
C TYR A 793 -17.97 -23.96 13.10
N GLY A 794 -18.02 -22.73 12.59
CA GLY A 794 -19.23 -21.90 12.56
C GLY A 794 -20.34 -22.54 11.73
N THR A 795 -20.03 -23.05 10.54
CA THR A 795 -20.98 -23.81 9.72
C THR A 795 -21.47 -25.07 10.44
N ALA A 796 -20.57 -25.81 11.11
CA ALA A 796 -20.95 -26.99 11.89
C ALA A 796 -21.86 -26.64 13.08
N LEU A 797 -21.61 -25.53 13.76
CA LEU A 797 -22.48 -25.01 14.82
C LEU A 797 -23.87 -24.65 14.28
N LEU A 798 -23.93 -23.90 13.17
CA LEU A 798 -25.18 -23.53 12.51
C LEU A 798 -26.00 -24.76 12.10
N HIS A 799 -25.33 -25.79 11.56
CA HIS A 799 -25.97 -27.06 11.24
C HIS A 799 -26.51 -27.77 12.49
N ARG A 800 -25.70 -27.85 13.55
CA ARG A 800 -26.08 -28.51 14.81
C ARG A 800 -27.34 -27.89 15.44
N VAL A 801 -27.52 -26.57 15.34
CA VAL A 801 -28.70 -25.87 15.86
C VAL A 801 -29.85 -25.76 14.84
N GLY A 802 -29.70 -26.31 13.64
CA GLY A 802 -30.72 -26.28 12.59
C GLY A 802 -30.94 -24.90 11.95
N HIS A 803 -29.93 -24.02 11.94
CA HIS A 803 -30.04 -22.68 11.37
C HIS A 803 -30.20 -22.73 9.83
N PRO A 804 -31.12 -21.96 9.21
CA PRO A 804 -31.37 -22.00 7.76
C PRO A 804 -30.13 -21.77 6.90
N SER A 805 -29.23 -20.88 7.36
CA SER A 805 -27.97 -20.57 6.67
C SER A 805 -27.03 -21.77 6.55
N ALA A 806 -27.19 -22.81 7.38
CA ALA A 806 -26.37 -24.01 7.33
C ALA A 806 -26.53 -24.78 6.01
N SER A 807 -27.76 -24.94 5.52
CA SER A 807 -28.04 -25.65 4.25
C SER A 807 -27.40 -24.97 3.04
N SER A 808 -27.35 -23.63 3.05
CA SER A 808 -26.73 -22.84 1.98
C SER A 808 -25.19 -22.87 2.07
N ALA A 809 -24.63 -22.83 3.28
CA ALA A 809 -23.19 -22.96 3.49
C ALA A 809 -22.68 -24.37 3.16
N LEU A 810 -23.42 -25.43 3.54
CA LEU A 810 -23.08 -26.83 3.26
C LEU A 810 -23.21 -27.22 1.79
N ALA A 811 -24.15 -26.63 1.05
CA ALA A 811 -24.25 -26.84 -0.40
C ALA A 811 -23.00 -26.35 -1.17
N THR A 812 -22.27 -25.39 -0.59
CA THR A 812 -21.05 -24.81 -1.13
C THR A 812 -19.80 -25.63 -0.81
N MET A 813 -19.81 -26.33 0.32
CA MET A 813 -18.69 -27.13 0.82
C MET A 813 -18.98 -28.59 0.47
N THR A 814 -18.46 -29.09 -0.65
CA THR A 814 -18.71 -30.46 -1.13
C THR A 814 -18.22 -31.50 -0.09
N MET A 815 -19.06 -31.85 0.90
CA MET A 815 -18.62 -32.68 2.02
C MET A 815 -19.73 -33.60 2.55
N SER A 816 -19.56 -34.89 2.27
CA SER A 816 -20.16 -36.02 3.00
C SER A 816 -19.40 -36.37 4.29
N ARG A 817 -18.45 -35.54 4.76
CA ARG A 817 -17.53 -35.85 5.88
C ARG A 817 -17.24 -34.68 6.82
N ILE A 818 -18.24 -33.92 7.25
CA ILE A 818 -18.08 -33.11 8.49
C ILE A 818 -18.29 -34.06 9.67
N ALA A 819 -17.31 -34.91 9.93
CA ALA A 819 -17.25 -35.70 11.14
C ALA A 819 -16.83 -34.79 12.31
N PRO A 820 -17.22 -35.08 13.56
CA PRO A 820 -16.76 -34.36 14.75
C PRO A 820 -15.23 -34.41 14.95
N PHE A 821 -14.51 -35.24 14.18
CA PHE A 821 -13.07 -35.44 14.21
C PHE A 821 -12.48 -35.36 12.78
N LEU A 822 -12.43 -34.17 12.19
CA LEU A 822 -11.59 -33.95 11.00
C LEU A 822 -10.12 -33.99 11.42
N SER A 823 -9.30 -34.82 10.77
CA SER A 823 -7.86 -34.77 10.99
C SER A 823 -7.28 -33.48 10.39
N MET A 824 -6.08 -33.09 10.84
CA MET A 824 -5.38 -31.94 10.25
C MET A 824 -5.14 -32.11 8.74
N MET A 825 -4.96 -33.34 8.27
CA MET A 825 -4.82 -33.67 6.85
C MET A 825 -6.14 -33.55 6.07
N ASP A 826 -7.25 -34.03 6.63
CA ASP A 826 -8.57 -33.87 6.02
C ASP A 826 -8.93 -32.38 5.86
N PHE A 827 -8.54 -31.56 6.85
CA PHE A 827 -8.74 -30.12 6.82
C PHE A 827 -7.92 -29.44 5.70
N VAL A 828 -6.65 -29.85 5.54
CA VAL A 828 -5.77 -29.37 4.45
C VAL A 828 -6.35 -29.71 3.07
N ASP A 829 -6.89 -30.91 2.88
CA ASP A 829 -7.49 -31.33 1.62
C ASP A 829 -8.78 -30.56 1.30
N LEU A 830 -9.62 -30.31 2.31
CA LEU A 830 -10.85 -29.51 2.20
C LEU A 830 -10.54 -28.05 1.84
N ALA A 831 -9.52 -27.47 2.47
CA ALA A 831 -9.08 -26.11 2.21
C ALA A 831 -8.48 -25.95 0.80
N ARG A 832 -7.70 -26.93 0.32
CA ARG A 832 -7.21 -26.97 -1.07
C ARG A 832 -8.35 -27.02 -2.09
N GLN A 833 -9.39 -27.80 -1.82
CA GLN A 833 -10.57 -27.89 -2.68
C GLN A 833 -11.36 -26.57 -2.70
N ALA A 834 -11.50 -25.90 -1.55
CA ALA A 834 -12.19 -24.61 -1.45
C ALA A 834 -11.42 -23.46 -2.14
N ALA A 835 -10.08 -23.51 -2.16
CA ALA A 835 -9.21 -22.52 -2.80
C ALA A 835 -9.00 -22.75 -4.32
N ALA A 836 -9.53 -23.83 -4.90
CA ALA A 836 -9.37 -24.14 -6.32
C ALA A 836 -10.23 -23.20 -7.21
N PRO A 837 -9.70 -22.73 -8.37
CA PRO A 837 -10.47 -21.91 -9.31
C PRO A 837 -11.71 -22.67 -9.83
N GLY A 838 -12.90 -22.08 -9.68
CA GLY A 838 -14.15 -22.63 -10.21
C GLY A 838 -15.09 -23.32 -9.21
N SER A 839 -14.85 -23.20 -7.89
CA SER A 839 -15.67 -23.79 -6.82
C SER A 839 -17.06 -23.14 -6.59
N GLY A 840 -17.41 -22.09 -7.33
CA GLY A 840 -18.78 -21.55 -7.43
C GLY A 840 -19.23 -20.56 -6.36
N VAL A 841 -18.48 -20.35 -5.26
CA VAL A 841 -18.75 -19.31 -4.24
C VAL A 841 -17.42 -18.77 -3.69
N SER A 842 -17.32 -17.45 -3.52
CA SER A 842 -16.12 -16.83 -2.96
C SER A 842 -16.01 -17.03 -1.45
N LEU A 843 -14.78 -17.17 -0.93
CA LEU A 843 -14.53 -17.28 0.52
C LEU A 843 -15.11 -16.11 1.34
N CYS A 844 -15.22 -14.93 0.73
CA CYS A 844 -15.85 -13.75 1.32
C CYS A 844 -17.36 -13.92 1.52
N GLU A 845 -18.05 -14.58 0.57
CA GLU A 845 -19.50 -14.84 0.66
C GLU A 845 -19.79 -15.88 1.75
N LEU A 846 -19.01 -16.96 1.80
CA LEU A 846 -19.14 -18.00 2.83
C LEU A 846 -18.94 -17.43 4.24
N GLU A 847 -17.90 -16.61 4.43
CA GLU A 847 -17.64 -15.94 5.70
C GLU A 847 -18.79 -15.00 6.10
N SER A 848 -19.29 -14.21 5.15
CA SER A 848 -20.40 -13.28 5.39
C SER A 848 -21.66 -14.01 5.84
N MET A 849 -21.95 -15.17 5.25
CA MET A 849 -23.08 -16.02 5.64
C MET A 849 -22.92 -16.60 7.05
N VAL A 850 -21.72 -17.10 7.39
CA VAL A 850 -21.45 -17.62 8.73
C VAL A 850 -21.56 -16.49 9.77
N ARG A 851 -20.98 -15.32 9.50
CA ARG A 851 -21.11 -14.13 10.38
C ARG A 851 -22.56 -13.67 10.54
N ALA A 852 -23.41 -13.82 9.52
CA ALA A 852 -24.83 -13.52 9.64
C ALA A 852 -25.52 -14.51 10.60
N GLY A 853 -25.37 -15.82 10.35
CA GLY A 853 -26.03 -16.83 11.19
C GLY A 853 -25.55 -16.85 12.64
N LEU A 854 -24.27 -16.57 12.89
CA LEU A 854 -23.76 -16.43 14.25
C LEU A 854 -24.36 -15.20 14.97
N ARG A 855 -24.57 -14.08 14.27
CA ARG A 855 -25.25 -12.90 14.84
C ARG A 855 -26.70 -13.20 15.20
N ASP A 856 -27.39 -13.98 14.37
CA ASP A 856 -28.78 -14.39 14.61
C ASP A 856 -28.91 -15.22 15.90
N ILE A 857 -28.01 -16.20 16.11
CA ILE A 857 -27.95 -17.00 17.35
C ILE A 857 -27.70 -16.12 18.59
N ILE A 858 -26.80 -15.13 18.47
CA ILE A 858 -26.50 -14.21 19.57
C ILE A 858 -27.73 -13.35 19.90
N ALA A 859 -28.41 -12.83 18.89
CA ALA A 859 -29.60 -11.99 19.05
C ALA A 859 -30.77 -12.77 19.68
N SER A 860 -31.06 -13.99 19.21
CA SER A 860 -32.17 -14.79 19.72
C SER A 860 -32.02 -15.17 21.20
N SER A 861 -30.78 -15.36 21.66
CA SER A 861 -30.49 -15.68 23.06
C SER A 861 -30.69 -14.50 24.02
N ARG A 862 -30.55 -13.25 23.55
CA ARG A 862 -30.83 -12.05 24.37
C ARG A 862 -32.32 -11.92 24.68
N ASP A 863 -33.18 -12.27 23.73
CA ASP A 863 -34.63 -12.25 23.94
C ASP A 863 -35.09 -13.37 24.89
N GLU A 864 -34.46 -14.55 24.84
CA GLU A 864 -34.72 -15.65 25.79
C GLU A 864 -34.16 -15.38 27.20
N ALA A 865 -33.00 -14.75 27.33
CA ALA A 865 -32.42 -14.38 28.63
C ALA A 865 -33.23 -13.27 29.35
N VAL A 866 -33.80 -12.33 28.59
CA VAL A 866 -34.77 -11.34 29.08
C VAL A 866 -36.08 -12.00 29.52
N ALA A 867 -36.46 -13.13 28.90
CA ALA A 867 -37.66 -13.89 29.27
C ALA A 867 -37.47 -14.86 30.45
N VAL A 868 -36.25 -15.36 30.71
CA VAL A 868 -36.00 -16.45 31.70
C VAL A 868 -35.12 -16.05 32.89
N GLY A 869 -34.52 -14.86 32.92
CA GLY A 869 -33.91 -14.30 34.13
C GLY A 869 -32.70 -15.09 34.66
N ARG A 870 -31.91 -15.72 33.79
CA ARG A 870 -30.57 -16.22 34.09
C ARG A 870 -29.67 -15.96 32.89
N CYS A 871 -28.57 -15.26 33.12
CA CYS A 871 -27.35 -15.37 32.32
C CYS A 871 -26.41 -16.26 33.12
#